data_AF-A0A7W1UEF5-F1
#
_entry.id   AF-A0A7W1UEF5-F1
#
_cell.length_a   1.000
_cell.length_b   1.000
_cell.length_c   1.000
_cell.angle_alpha   90.00
_cell.angle_beta   90.00
_cell.angle_gamma   90.00
#
_symmetry.space_group_name_H-M   'P 1'
#
loop_
_entity.id
_entity.type
_entity.pdbx_description
1 polymer ?
#
loop_
_entity_poly.entity_id
_entity_poly.type
_entity_poly.pdbx_seq_one_letter_code
_entity_poly.pdbx_strand_id
1 'polypeptide(L)'
;MIVDTLENDPLWYKDAIIYELHVRAFCDSNADGIGDFKGLTQKLDYLQDLGVTAIWLLPFCSSPLRDDGYDISDYTNIHPQYGTRRDFQAFVREAHRRGLRVITELVVNHTSDQHPWFQRARKALPGSKWRNWYVWSDTPDRYSDTRIIFKDTEHSNWTWDPVAKAYFWHRFFSHQPDLNYDNPDVQKAIFEVLDFWLELGVDGLRLDAVPYLFEREGTNCENLPETHAFLKTLRTHVDKKFKNRFFLAEANQWPEDAAAYFGQGDECHMNFHFPLMPRLFMSMQMEDRFPIIDILDQTPAIPETCQWGLFLRNHDELTLEMVTDEERDYMYRVFAHDKQSRINLGIRRRLTPLLGNDRKKIELMYSLLFSMPGTPCIYYGEEIGMGDNFYLGDRNGVRTPMQWSADRNAGFSYGNPQKLYLPIIIDPEYHYEAVNVELQQNNAQSPLWWMKRIVSLRKRYKVFGRGSIEFLHPSNRKVLVFLRRYQDETILVAVNLSRHAQWVELDLAEFKGRRPLTLFGRSKFPAIGDLPYLLTLSGHAFYWFSLEPVEAGTPKAPGKADQGLPTITIAKDWDNLIQKREKVKLENILPQYLQGRRWFGGKARIMQFVEITETIPLPQENPLAVLALIRVEYTEGEPETYLLPLQYLPADRMAPLLDSPAAIARVRVKMKDGEQEGLLIDAMWDREFQKMLVDSISRNRRFTAPSGDLVTQAMKIFRRQLQKEVPALEPTL
;
A
#
# COMPACT_ATOMS: atom_id res chain seq x y z
N MET A 1 -11.32 -18.38 -16.47
CA MET A 1 -12.02 -17.98 -15.24
C MET A 1 -10.98 -17.66 -14.19
N ILE A 2 -10.76 -16.37 -13.92
CA ILE A 2 -9.90 -15.91 -12.82
C ILE A 2 -10.59 -16.36 -11.53
N VAL A 3 -9.89 -17.15 -10.71
CA VAL A 3 -10.37 -17.46 -9.36
C VAL A 3 -10.20 -16.16 -8.60
N ASP A 4 -11.29 -15.48 -8.29
CA ASP A 4 -11.23 -14.18 -7.64
C ASP A 4 -10.70 -14.36 -6.21
N THR A 5 -9.41 -14.05 -6.04
CA THR A 5 -8.69 -14.11 -4.77
C THR A 5 -8.64 -12.74 -4.10
N LEU A 6 -9.58 -11.85 -4.40
CA LEU A 6 -9.74 -10.60 -3.67
C LEU A 6 -10.92 -10.69 -2.71
N GLU A 7 -10.87 -9.91 -1.63
CA GLU A 7 -12.02 -9.78 -0.74
C GLU A 7 -13.14 -9.01 -1.43
N ASN A 8 -14.37 -9.49 -1.28
CA ASN A 8 -15.56 -8.82 -1.80
C ASN A 8 -16.01 -7.70 -0.83
N ASP A 9 -15.13 -6.71 -0.62
CA ASP A 9 -15.40 -5.50 0.18
C ASP A 9 -15.52 -4.28 -0.75
N PRO A 10 -16.68 -3.58 -0.78
CA PRO A 10 -16.84 -2.35 -1.57
C PRO A 10 -16.01 -1.17 -1.06
N LEU A 11 -15.53 -1.21 0.20
CA LEU A 11 -14.74 -0.15 0.84
C LEU A 11 -13.28 -0.56 1.06
N TRP A 12 -12.78 -1.56 0.32
CA TRP A 12 -11.43 -2.12 0.50
C TRP A 12 -10.33 -1.03 0.46
N TYR A 13 -10.54 0.04 -0.32
CA TYR A 13 -9.60 1.13 -0.48
C TYR A 13 -9.39 1.94 0.80
N LYS A 14 -10.30 1.87 1.78
CA LYS A 14 -10.14 2.51 3.11
C LYS A 14 -9.08 1.85 3.98
N ASP A 15 -8.90 0.54 3.80
CA ASP A 15 -7.93 -0.25 4.57
C ASP A 15 -6.63 -0.49 3.79
N ALA A 16 -6.56 -0.02 2.55
CA ALA A 16 -5.43 -0.26 1.67
C ALA A 16 -4.14 0.42 2.15
N ILE A 17 -3.03 -0.11 1.66
CA ILE A 17 -1.71 0.54 1.61
C ILE A 17 -1.31 0.53 0.14
N ILE A 18 -1.30 1.72 -0.47
CA ILE A 18 -1.03 1.90 -1.90
C ILE A 18 0.48 2.06 -2.09
N TYR A 19 1.02 1.43 -3.13
CA TYR A 19 2.42 1.58 -3.52
C TYR A 19 2.48 2.09 -4.96
N GLU A 20 2.96 3.32 -5.11
CA GLU A 20 3.11 4.03 -6.38
C GLU A 20 4.44 3.64 -7.05
N LEU A 21 4.39 3.11 -8.27
CA LEU A 21 5.58 2.76 -9.03
C LEU A 21 5.44 2.99 -10.53
N HIS A 22 6.58 3.18 -11.18
CA HIS A 22 6.68 3.19 -12.64
C HIS A 22 7.21 1.84 -13.14
N VAL A 23 6.49 1.18 -14.06
CA VAL A 23 6.91 -0.09 -14.68
C VAL A 23 8.33 0.03 -15.26
N ARG A 24 8.60 1.14 -15.97
CA ARG A 24 9.90 1.50 -16.56
C ARG A 24 11.06 1.51 -15.54
N ALA A 25 10.77 1.83 -14.28
CA ALA A 25 11.77 2.05 -13.24
C ALA A 25 11.98 0.89 -12.28
N PHE A 26 11.10 -0.12 -12.30
CA PHE A 26 11.04 -1.08 -11.19
C PHE A 26 11.96 -2.28 -11.40
N CYS A 27 11.89 -2.98 -12.53
CA CYS A 27 12.77 -4.11 -12.84
C CYS A 27 12.76 -4.43 -14.33
N ASP A 28 13.95 -4.53 -14.93
CA ASP A 28 14.15 -4.95 -16.32
C ASP A 28 14.40 -6.47 -16.37
N SER A 29 13.56 -7.19 -17.12
CA SER A 29 13.66 -8.65 -17.25
C SER A 29 14.39 -9.14 -18.49
N ASN A 30 14.63 -8.27 -19.49
CA ASN A 30 15.13 -8.64 -20.80
C ASN A 30 16.53 -8.04 -21.11
N ALA A 31 17.08 -7.24 -20.18
CA ALA A 31 18.37 -6.56 -20.25
C ALA A 31 18.48 -5.49 -21.35
N ASP A 32 17.37 -4.87 -21.76
CA ASP A 32 17.36 -3.76 -22.71
C ASP A 32 17.60 -2.38 -22.05
N GLY A 33 17.57 -2.32 -20.72
CA GLY A 33 17.78 -1.13 -19.90
C GLY A 33 16.49 -0.45 -19.42
N ILE A 34 15.33 -1.02 -19.71
CA ILE A 34 14.00 -0.49 -19.36
C ILE A 34 13.22 -1.53 -18.57
N GLY A 35 12.54 -1.09 -17.50
CA GLY A 35 11.68 -1.97 -16.72
C GLY A 35 10.41 -2.37 -17.47
N ASP A 36 9.94 -3.59 -17.24
CA ASP A 36 8.83 -4.19 -18.00
C ASP A 36 7.88 -5.00 -17.09
N PHE A 37 6.70 -5.37 -17.62
CA PHE A 37 5.69 -6.09 -16.82
C PHE A 37 6.14 -7.47 -16.33
N LYS A 38 7.02 -8.17 -17.06
CA LYS A 38 7.56 -9.46 -16.59
C LYS A 38 8.52 -9.24 -15.44
N GLY A 39 9.37 -8.22 -15.53
CA GLY A 39 10.25 -7.79 -14.44
C GLY A 39 9.45 -7.40 -13.20
N LEU A 40 8.43 -6.56 -13.36
CA LEU A 40 7.53 -6.18 -12.27
C LEU A 40 6.83 -7.39 -11.63
N THR A 41 6.37 -8.35 -12.46
CA THR A 41 5.75 -9.60 -11.98
C THR A 41 6.71 -10.39 -11.08
N GLN A 42 8.01 -10.45 -11.42
CA GLN A 42 9.02 -11.14 -10.60
C GLN A 42 9.22 -10.50 -9.22
N LYS A 43 8.89 -9.22 -9.06
CA LYS A 43 9.05 -8.46 -7.81
C LYS A 43 7.77 -8.37 -6.97
N LEU A 44 6.68 -9.03 -7.39
CA LEU A 44 5.43 -9.05 -6.61
C LEU A 44 5.58 -9.68 -5.21
N ASP A 45 6.50 -10.64 -5.04
CA ASP A 45 6.78 -11.23 -3.73
C ASP A 45 7.39 -10.20 -2.77
N TYR A 46 8.22 -9.27 -3.26
CA TYR A 46 8.76 -8.17 -2.47
C TYR A 46 7.66 -7.21 -2.00
N LEU A 47 6.75 -6.83 -2.90
CA LEU A 47 5.63 -5.95 -2.56
C LEU A 47 4.68 -6.60 -1.56
N GLN A 48 4.39 -7.90 -1.73
CA GLN A 48 3.60 -8.66 -0.76
C GLN A 48 4.28 -8.70 0.61
N ASP A 49 5.58 -8.95 0.67
CA ASP A 49 6.39 -8.99 1.89
C ASP A 49 6.55 -7.62 2.56
N LEU A 50 6.58 -6.53 1.79
CA LEU A 50 6.50 -5.16 2.31
C LEU A 50 5.17 -4.90 3.04
N GLY A 51 4.13 -5.65 2.69
CA GLY A 51 2.81 -5.60 3.31
C GLY A 51 1.80 -4.70 2.60
N VAL A 52 2.17 -4.14 1.44
CA VAL A 52 1.27 -3.31 0.62
C VAL A 52 0.09 -4.15 0.11
N THR A 53 -1.01 -3.50 -0.23
CA THR A 53 -2.25 -4.19 -0.63
C THR A 53 -2.77 -3.74 -2.00
N ALA A 54 -2.27 -2.63 -2.52
CA ALA A 54 -2.59 -2.13 -3.85
C ALA A 54 -1.35 -1.52 -4.51
N ILE A 55 -1.19 -1.76 -5.80
CA ILE A 55 -0.13 -1.21 -6.64
C ILE A 55 -0.77 -0.17 -7.54
N TRP A 56 -0.29 1.07 -7.46
CA TRP A 56 -0.63 2.12 -8.39
C TRP A 56 0.48 2.24 -9.44
N LEU A 57 0.12 1.98 -10.69
CA LEU A 57 1.00 2.08 -11.83
C LEU A 57 0.88 3.45 -12.50
N LEU A 58 2.01 4.15 -12.64
CA LEU A 58 2.15 5.31 -13.54
C LEU A 58 1.84 4.92 -15.01
N PRO A 59 1.66 5.88 -15.94
CA PRO A 59 1.23 5.57 -17.29
C PRO A 59 2.14 4.55 -17.97
N PHE A 60 1.51 3.53 -18.55
CA PHE A 60 2.18 2.47 -19.31
C PHE A 60 1.58 2.29 -20.71
N CYS A 61 0.62 3.13 -21.08
CA CYS A 61 0.01 3.13 -22.41
C CYS A 61 1.01 3.62 -23.47
N SER A 62 0.70 3.38 -24.75
CA SER A 62 1.55 3.89 -25.83
C SER A 62 1.62 5.41 -25.77
N SER A 63 2.81 5.96 -25.92
CA SER A 63 3.15 7.38 -25.73
C SER A 63 4.51 7.65 -26.40
N PRO A 64 4.78 8.87 -26.89
CA PRO A 64 6.13 9.27 -27.30
C PRO A 64 7.05 9.58 -26.10
N LEU A 65 6.56 9.49 -24.86
CA LEU A 65 7.26 9.67 -23.60
C LEU A 65 7.85 11.08 -23.43
N ARG A 66 7.18 12.11 -23.99
CA ARG A 66 7.62 13.51 -23.83
C ARG A 66 7.19 14.10 -22.50
N ASP A 67 6.21 13.48 -21.83
CA ASP A 67 5.87 13.68 -20.43
C ASP A 67 5.80 12.34 -19.69
N ASP A 68 6.80 11.48 -19.93
CA ASP A 68 7.00 10.18 -19.29
C ASP A 68 5.77 9.24 -19.31
N GLY A 69 4.95 9.34 -20.36
CA GLY A 69 3.78 8.48 -20.56
C GLY A 69 2.44 9.18 -20.34
N TYR A 70 2.41 10.37 -19.73
CA TYR A 70 1.17 11.15 -19.56
C TYR A 70 0.64 11.69 -20.91
N ASP A 71 1.52 11.88 -21.89
CA ASP A 71 1.16 12.14 -23.28
C ASP A 71 0.76 10.85 -24.01
N ILE A 72 -0.46 10.35 -23.76
CA ILE A 72 -0.95 9.07 -24.33
C ILE A 72 -1.24 9.20 -25.84
N SER A 73 -0.71 8.27 -26.64
CA SER A 73 -0.97 8.15 -28.09
C SER A 73 -1.86 6.95 -28.47
N ASP A 74 -2.05 5.98 -27.59
CA ASP A 74 -3.09 4.93 -27.68
C ASP A 74 -3.45 4.41 -26.28
N TYR A 75 -4.67 4.72 -25.83
CA TYR A 75 -5.22 4.35 -24.54
C TYR A 75 -5.42 2.85 -24.30
N THR A 76 -5.49 2.05 -25.36
CA THR A 76 -5.88 0.62 -25.28
C THR A 76 -4.71 -0.32 -25.58
N ASN A 77 -3.51 0.22 -25.67
CA ASN A 77 -2.31 -0.53 -25.97
C ASN A 77 -1.18 -0.22 -24.98
N ILE A 78 -0.40 -1.25 -24.66
CA ILE A 78 0.78 -1.12 -23.79
C ILE A 78 1.94 -0.53 -24.61
N HIS A 79 2.70 0.38 -24.02
CA HIS A 79 3.92 0.89 -24.64
C HIS A 79 4.86 -0.28 -24.98
N PRO A 80 5.43 -0.37 -26.20
CA PRO A 80 6.21 -1.53 -26.61
C PRO A 80 7.40 -1.87 -25.71
N GLN A 81 7.97 -0.87 -25.02
CA GLN A 81 9.09 -1.08 -24.08
C GLN A 81 8.67 -1.81 -22.79
N TYR A 82 7.38 -1.79 -22.41
CA TYR A 82 6.91 -2.41 -21.16
C TYR A 82 6.39 -3.84 -21.37
N GLY A 83 6.34 -4.30 -22.63
CA GLY A 83 5.83 -5.61 -23.02
C GLY A 83 4.48 -5.51 -23.74
N THR A 84 3.64 -6.53 -23.57
CA THR A 84 2.38 -6.67 -24.30
C THR A 84 1.17 -6.64 -23.36
N ARG A 85 -0.04 -6.51 -23.94
CA ARG A 85 -1.29 -6.69 -23.18
C ARG A 85 -1.38 -8.04 -22.45
N ARG A 86 -0.79 -9.10 -23.01
CA ARG A 86 -0.77 -10.43 -22.37
C ARG A 86 0.11 -10.43 -21.12
N ASP A 87 1.23 -9.71 -21.16
CA ASP A 87 2.12 -9.56 -20.02
C ASP A 87 1.43 -8.75 -18.91
N PHE A 88 0.73 -7.67 -19.25
CA PHE A 88 -0.11 -6.92 -18.30
C PHE A 88 -1.19 -7.81 -17.66
N GLN A 89 -1.96 -8.55 -18.46
CA GLN A 89 -2.96 -9.47 -17.92
C GLN A 89 -2.35 -10.57 -17.02
N ALA A 90 -1.13 -11.02 -17.33
CA ALA A 90 -0.41 -11.96 -16.49
C ALA A 90 -0.01 -11.33 -15.15
N PHE A 91 0.51 -10.10 -15.19
CA PHE A 91 0.81 -9.29 -14.01
C PHE A 91 -0.43 -9.11 -13.12
N VAL A 92 -1.57 -8.66 -13.68
CA VAL A 92 -2.81 -8.46 -12.92
C VAL A 92 -3.26 -9.75 -12.22
N ARG A 93 -3.28 -10.88 -12.95
CA ARG A 93 -3.62 -12.18 -12.35
C ARG A 93 -2.69 -12.57 -11.20
N GLU A 94 -1.40 -12.32 -11.35
CA GLU A 94 -0.38 -12.71 -10.38
C GLU A 94 -0.36 -11.78 -9.15
N ALA A 95 -0.69 -10.49 -9.35
CA ALA A 95 -0.95 -9.54 -8.28
C ALA A 95 -2.21 -9.97 -7.48
N HIS A 96 -3.33 -10.23 -8.17
CA HIS A 96 -4.56 -10.69 -7.53
C HIS A 96 -4.36 -11.98 -6.74
N ARG A 97 -3.57 -12.94 -7.27
CA ARG A 97 -3.23 -14.20 -6.58
C ARG A 97 -2.55 -13.96 -5.21
N ARG A 98 -1.82 -12.85 -5.07
CA ARG A 98 -1.17 -12.42 -3.81
C ARG A 98 -2.04 -11.54 -2.92
N GLY A 99 -3.28 -11.25 -3.33
CA GLY A 99 -4.15 -10.30 -2.64
C GLY A 99 -3.75 -8.84 -2.90
N LEU A 100 -2.97 -8.57 -3.95
CA LEU A 100 -2.58 -7.22 -4.36
C LEU A 100 -3.56 -6.73 -5.43
N ARG A 101 -4.18 -5.58 -5.20
CA ARG A 101 -5.01 -4.90 -6.20
C ARG A 101 -4.16 -4.04 -7.13
N VAL A 102 -4.68 -3.75 -8.32
CA VAL A 102 -3.98 -2.95 -9.33
C VAL A 102 -4.79 -1.69 -9.65
N ILE A 103 -4.18 -0.53 -9.47
CA ILE A 103 -4.69 0.78 -9.82
C ILE A 103 -3.87 1.30 -11.00
N THR A 104 -4.51 1.88 -12.00
CA THR A 104 -3.82 2.45 -13.17
C THR A 104 -4.20 3.90 -13.37
N GLU A 105 -3.36 4.64 -14.08
CA GLU A 105 -3.72 5.97 -14.57
C GLU A 105 -4.86 5.92 -15.59
N LEU A 106 -5.69 6.96 -15.56
CA LEU A 106 -6.57 7.35 -16.64
C LEU A 106 -6.37 8.85 -16.89
N VAL A 107 -5.54 9.17 -17.89
CA VAL A 107 -5.32 10.55 -18.34
C VAL A 107 -6.55 11.00 -19.13
N VAL A 108 -7.45 11.67 -18.41
CA VAL A 108 -8.76 12.09 -18.94
C VAL A 108 -8.70 13.44 -19.65
N ASN A 109 -7.83 14.36 -19.22
CA ASN A 109 -7.85 15.73 -19.70
C ASN A 109 -7.37 15.89 -21.16
N HIS A 110 -6.32 15.18 -21.53
CA HIS A 110 -5.57 15.44 -22.77
C HIS A 110 -5.04 14.15 -23.39
N THR A 111 -4.54 14.26 -24.62
CA THR A 111 -3.82 13.18 -25.32
C THR A 111 -2.51 13.71 -25.88
N SER A 112 -1.60 12.86 -26.33
CA SER A 112 -0.46 13.28 -27.15
C SER A 112 -0.90 13.94 -28.46
N ASP A 113 -0.13 14.91 -28.94
CA ASP A 113 -0.24 15.43 -30.31
C ASP A 113 -0.04 14.34 -31.38
N GLN A 114 0.56 13.20 -31.04
CA GLN A 114 0.68 12.03 -31.92
C GLN A 114 -0.53 11.11 -31.88
N HIS A 115 -1.50 11.34 -30.99
CA HIS A 115 -2.70 10.52 -30.89
C HIS A 115 -3.46 10.54 -32.23
N PRO A 116 -3.96 9.40 -32.75
CA PRO A 116 -4.73 9.35 -33.99
C PRO A 116 -5.96 10.27 -34.00
N TRP A 117 -6.47 10.64 -32.84
CA TRP A 117 -7.55 11.62 -32.68
C TRP A 117 -7.07 13.01 -33.07
N PHE A 118 -5.97 13.51 -32.49
CA PHE A 118 -5.42 14.83 -32.81
C PHE A 118 -4.95 14.91 -34.27
N GLN A 119 -4.28 13.87 -34.75
CA GLN A 119 -3.81 13.80 -36.14
C GLN A 119 -4.95 13.88 -37.16
N ARG A 120 -6.14 13.37 -36.81
CA ARG A 120 -7.36 13.56 -37.62
C ARG A 120 -7.95 14.95 -37.42
N ALA A 121 -8.05 15.42 -36.19
CA ALA A 121 -8.62 16.74 -35.85
C ALA A 121 -7.90 17.90 -36.54
N ARG A 122 -6.57 17.89 -36.54
CA ARG A 122 -5.75 18.95 -37.15
C ARG A 122 -5.87 19.02 -38.68
N LYS A 123 -6.23 17.91 -39.33
CA LYS A 123 -6.45 17.82 -40.80
C LYS A 123 -7.93 18.00 -41.19
N ALA A 124 -8.84 17.97 -40.22
CA ALA A 124 -10.27 18.05 -40.45
C ALA A 124 -10.71 19.51 -40.62
N LEU A 125 -11.77 19.72 -41.42
CA LEU A 125 -12.35 21.04 -41.64
C LEU A 125 -12.90 21.63 -40.32
N PRO A 126 -12.81 22.96 -40.11
CA PRO A 126 -13.45 23.64 -38.99
C PRO A 126 -14.91 23.24 -38.80
N GLY A 127 -15.33 23.01 -37.55
CA GLY A 127 -16.69 22.60 -37.19
C GLY A 127 -17.06 21.13 -37.50
N SER A 128 -16.18 20.36 -38.13
CA SER A 128 -16.45 18.94 -38.40
C SER A 128 -16.36 18.06 -37.14
N LYS A 129 -16.96 16.86 -37.20
CA LYS A 129 -16.95 15.89 -36.09
C LYS A 129 -15.54 15.67 -35.53
N TRP A 130 -14.56 15.38 -36.39
CA TRP A 130 -13.19 15.09 -35.95
C TRP A 130 -12.45 16.34 -35.45
N ARG A 131 -12.75 17.52 -36.00
CA ARG A 131 -12.15 18.78 -35.52
C ARG A 131 -12.50 19.03 -34.06
N ASN A 132 -13.77 18.83 -33.71
CA ASN A 132 -14.33 19.15 -32.40
C ASN A 132 -13.94 18.16 -31.30
N TRP A 133 -13.01 17.23 -31.54
CA TRP A 133 -12.43 16.39 -30.47
C TRP A 133 -11.46 17.16 -29.57
N TYR A 134 -10.95 18.30 -30.05
CA TYR A 134 -10.04 19.18 -29.31
C TYR A 134 -10.59 20.59 -29.32
N VAL A 135 -10.05 21.42 -28.42
CA VAL A 135 -10.47 22.81 -28.26
C VAL A 135 -9.62 23.70 -29.19
N TRP A 136 -10.27 24.42 -30.10
CA TRP A 136 -9.63 25.26 -31.11
C TRP A 136 -10.06 26.72 -31.00
N SER A 137 -9.18 27.63 -31.42
CA SER A 137 -9.45 29.06 -31.52
C SER A 137 -8.66 29.70 -32.67
N ASP A 138 -9.19 30.76 -33.27
CA ASP A 138 -8.47 31.55 -34.27
C ASP A 138 -7.46 32.52 -33.62
N THR A 139 -7.66 32.85 -32.33
CA THR A 139 -6.78 33.71 -31.53
C THR A 139 -6.39 33.04 -30.20
N PRO A 140 -5.25 33.42 -29.59
CA PRO A 140 -4.84 32.89 -28.29
C PRO A 140 -5.48 33.62 -27.08
N ASP A 141 -6.47 34.50 -27.30
CA ASP A 141 -6.96 35.44 -26.28
C ASP A 141 -8.10 34.87 -25.40
N ARG A 142 -8.60 33.68 -25.75
CA ARG A 142 -9.69 33.00 -25.01
C ARG A 142 -9.18 32.44 -23.69
N TYR A 143 -10.04 32.44 -22.67
CA TYR A 143 -9.74 31.90 -21.33
C TYR A 143 -8.56 32.59 -20.64
N SER A 144 -8.40 33.90 -20.85
CA SER A 144 -7.24 34.70 -20.42
C SER A 144 -7.02 34.78 -18.89
N ASP A 145 -8.04 34.48 -18.08
CA ASP A 145 -7.94 34.40 -16.61
C ASP A 145 -7.33 33.08 -16.12
N THR A 146 -7.03 32.14 -17.02
CA THR A 146 -6.47 30.83 -16.67
C THR A 146 -4.96 30.90 -16.47
N ARG A 147 -4.47 30.34 -15.37
CA ARG A 147 -3.03 30.24 -15.09
C ARG A 147 -2.33 29.22 -16.01
N ILE A 148 -1.03 29.39 -16.21
CA ILE A 148 -0.15 28.39 -16.81
C ILE A 148 0.42 27.51 -15.69
N ILE A 149 0.32 26.17 -15.84
CA ILE A 149 0.82 25.19 -14.86
C ILE A 149 2.34 25.05 -15.00
N PHE A 150 2.83 24.67 -16.18
CA PHE A 150 4.25 24.48 -16.47
C PHE A 150 4.96 25.77 -16.90
N LYS A 151 4.99 26.74 -15.99
CA LYS A 151 5.52 28.10 -16.22
C LYS A 151 6.97 28.15 -16.70
N ASP A 152 7.77 27.14 -16.36
CA ASP A 152 9.18 27.08 -16.76
C ASP A 152 9.36 26.70 -18.24
N THR A 153 8.32 26.14 -18.88
CA THR A 153 8.39 25.63 -20.26
C THR A 153 7.39 26.30 -21.19
N GLU A 154 6.15 26.47 -20.75
CA GLU A 154 5.06 26.99 -21.58
C GLU A 154 4.82 28.49 -21.33
N HIS A 155 4.66 29.25 -22.41
CA HIS A 155 4.42 30.69 -22.36
C HIS A 155 2.93 31.06 -22.50
N SER A 156 2.11 30.08 -22.92
CA SER A 156 0.70 30.23 -23.23
C SER A 156 0.02 28.87 -23.11
N ASN A 157 -1.27 28.85 -22.77
CA ASN A 157 -2.10 27.64 -22.85
C ASN A 157 -2.67 27.41 -24.27
N TRP A 158 -2.31 28.27 -25.22
CA TRP A 158 -2.66 28.18 -26.64
C TRP A 158 -1.40 28.06 -27.49
N THR A 159 -1.35 27.02 -28.33
CA THR A 159 -0.29 26.80 -29.32
C THR A 159 -0.83 26.80 -30.74
N TRP A 160 -0.16 27.49 -31.67
CA TRP A 160 -0.52 27.51 -33.08
C TRP A 160 -0.16 26.20 -33.78
N ASP A 161 -1.14 25.56 -34.40
CA ASP A 161 -0.91 24.39 -35.26
C ASP A 161 -0.86 24.82 -36.75
N PRO A 162 0.28 24.61 -37.45
CA PRO A 162 0.47 25.07 -38.82
C PRO A 162 -0.35 24.31 -39.87
N VAL A 163 -0.82 23.10 -39.56
CA VAL A 163 -1.66 22.29 -40.45
C VAL A 163 -3.11 22.72 -40.33
N ALA A 164 -3.58 22.86 -39.09
CA ALA A 164 -4.91 23.31 -38.76
C ALA A 164 -5.15 24.79 -39.02
N LYS A 165 -4.08 25.59 -39.10
CA LYS A 165 -4.09 27.06 -39.19
C LYS A 165 -4.97 27.69 -38.10
N ALA A 166 -4.85 27.18 -36.88
CA ALA A 166 -5.57 27.65 -35.71
C ALA A 166 -4.77 27.31 -34.44
N TYR A 167 -5.09 27.97 -33.35
CA TYR A 167 -4.59 27.62 -32.02
C TYR A 167 -5.38 26.45 -31.45
N PHE A 168 -4.71 25.56 -30.73
CA PHE A 168 -5.34 24.56 -29.88
C PHE A 168 -4.97 24.80 -28.41
N TRP A 169 -5.87 24.40 -27.52
CA TRP A 169 -5.71 24.53 -26.08
C TRP A 169 -4.90 23.37 -25.49
N HIS A 170 -4.08 23.67 -24.49
CA HIS A 170 -3.38 22.70 -23.65
C HIS A 170 -3.15 23.29 -22.25
N ARG A 171 -3.44 22.53 -21.20
CA ARG A 171 -3.13 22.92 -19.81
C ARG A 171 -1.71 22.58 -19.37
N PHE A 172 -1.15 21.57 -20.01
CA PHE A 172 0.19 21.04 -19.78
C PHE A 172 1.09 21.44 -20.94
N PHE A 173 1.95 20.55 -21.43
CA PHE A 173 2.82 20.86 -22.56
C PHE A 173 2.04 21.05 -23.86
N SER A 174 2.60 21.82 -24.78
CA SER A 174 2.07 22.03 -26.13
C SER A 174 1.87 20.73 -26.94
N HIS A 175 2.54 19.64 -26.57
CA HIS A 175 2.32 18.31 -27.17
C HIS A 175 1.27 17.46 -26.45
N GLN A 176 0.53 18.04 -25.52
CA GLN A 176 -0.58 17.45 -24.78
C GLN A 176 -1.87 18.24 -25.07
N PRO A 177 -2.39 18.24 -26.31
CA PRO A 177 -3.64 18.92 -26.64
C PRO A 177 -4.82 18.39 -25.82
N ASP A 178 -5.57 19.32 -25.23
CA ASP A 178 -6.71 19.04 -24.36
C ASP A 178 -7.92 18.54 -25.16
N LEU A 179 -8.59 17.53 -24.61
CA LEU A 179 -9.80 16.95 -25.17
C LEU A 179 -10.99 17.89 -24.94
N ASN A 180 -11.84 18.04 -25.95
CA ASN A 180 -13.02 18.89 -25.84
C ASN A 180 -14.18 18.13 -25.18
N TYR A 181 -14.40 18.34 -23.89
CA TYR A 181 -15.47 17.67 -23.15
C TYR A 181 -16.89 18.20 -23.44
N ASP A 182 -17.05 19.35 -24.11
CA ASP A 182 -18.35 19.77 -24.65
C ASP A 182 -18.83 18.85 -25.78
N ASN A 183 -17.93 18.03 -26.35
CA ASN A 183 -18.27 17.05 -27.36
C ASN A 183 -18.69 15.69 -26.75
N PRO A 184 -19.95 15.24 -26.93
CA PRO A 184 -20.40 13.96 -26.37
C PRO A 184 -19.67 12.74 -26.96
N ASP A 185 -19.11 12.83 -28.17
CA ASP A 185 -18.28 11.75 -28.72
C ASP A 185 -16.97 11.56 -27.93
N VAL A 186 -16.38 12.64 -27.40
CA VAL A 186 -15.19 12.59 -26.55
C VAL A 186 -15.53 11.92 -25.22
N GLN A 187 -16.60 12.38 -24.56
CA GLN A 187 -17.08 11.77 -23.32
C GLN A 187 -17.30 10.26 -23.50
N LYS A 188 -17.99 9.86 -24.58
CA LYS A 188 -18.21 8.44 -24.91
C LYS A 188 -16.90 7.66 -25.08
N ALA A 189 -15.91 8.22 -25.75
CA ALA A 189 -14.62 7.57 -25.94
C ALA A 189 -13.90 7.31 -24.60
N ILE A 190 -14.00 8.24 -23.65
CA ILE A 190 -13.44 8.06 -22.31
C ILE A 190 -14.15 6.93 -21.54
N PHE A 191 -15.48 6.81 -21.65
CA PHE A 191 -16.21 5.65 -21.10
C PHE A 191 -15.70 4.32 -21.69
N GLU A 192 -15.45 4.27 -23.01
CA GLU A 192 -14.95 3.07 -23.68
C GLU A 192 -13.53 2.70 -23.23
N VAL A 193 -12.64 3.68 -23.05
CA VAL A 193 -11.28 3.48 -22.52
C VAL A 193 -11.32 2.96 -21.09
N LEU A 194 -12.16 3.55 -20.25
CA LEU A 194 -12.34 3.13 -18.87
C LEU A 194 -12.84 1.68 -18.81
N ASP A 195 -13.87 1.36 -19.59
CA ASP A 195 -14.47 0.03 -19.63
C ASP A 195 -13.44 -1.02 -20.02
N PHE A 196 -12.60 -0.71 -21.00
CA PHE A 196 -11.54 -1.59 -21.46
C PHE A 196 -10.60 -2.03 -20.32
N TRP A 197 -10.12 -1.09 -19.50
CA TRP A 197 -9.19 -1.42 -18.41
C TRP A 197 -9.86 -2.14 -17.23
N LEU A 198 -11.08 -1.74 -16.88
CA LEU A 198 -11.84 -2.42 -15.82
C LEU A 198 -12.24 -3.84 -16.22
N GLU A 199 -12.58 -4.09 -17.49
CA GLU A 199 -12.82 -5.44 -18.03
C GLU A 199 -11.56 -6.32 -18.04
N LEU A 200 -10.38 -5.71 -18.14
CA LEU A 200 -9.09 -6.40 -18.01
C LEU A 200 -8.71 -6.75 -16.56
N GLY A 201 -9.48 -6.28 -15.57
CA GLY A 201 -9.31 -6.60 -14.15
C GLY A 201 -8.65 -5.51 -13.31
N VAL A 202 -8.48 -4.30 -13.82
CA VAL A 202 -8.00 -3.14 -13.04
C VAL A 202 -8.99 -2.82 -11.91
N ASP A 203 -8.51 -2.66 -10.68
CA ASP A 203 -9.31 -2.48 -9.45
C ASP A 203 -9.66 -1.03 -9.13
N GLY A 204 -8.89 -0.08 -9.65
CA GLY A 204 -9.18 1.34 -9.51
C GLY A 204 -8.49 2.16 -10.58
N LEU A 205 -8.98 3.37 -10.79
CA LEU A 205 -8.43 4.30 -11.77
C LEU A 205 -8.08 5.61 -11.06
N ARG A 206 -6.83 6.05 -11.20
CA ARG A 206 -6.44 7.42 -10.85
C ARG A 206 -6.85 8.32 -12.00
N LEU A 207 -7.72 9.28 -11.72
CA LEU A 207 -8.18 10.27 -12.68
C LEU A 207 -7.21 11.44 -12.64
N ASP A 208 -6.30 11.44 -13.60
CA ASP A 208 -5.24 12.45 -13.73
C ASP A 208 -5.80 13.78 -14.24
N ALA A 209 -5.27 14.89 -13.74
CA ALA A 209 -5.60 16.23 -14.21
C ALA A 209 -7.12 16.57 -14.18
N VAL A 210 -7.86 15.97 -13.25
CA VAL A 210 -9.32 16.01 -13.22
C VAL A 210 -9.94 17.43 -13.07
N PRO A 211 -9.27 18.44 -12.48
CA PRO A 211 -9.85 19.77 -12.39
C PRO A 211 -10.04 20.53 -13.70
N TYR A 212 -9.44 20.05 -14.79
CA TYR A 212 -9.22 20.87 -15.98
C TYR A 212 -10.09 20.48 -17.19
N LEU A 213 -11.05 19.56 -17.03
CA LEU A 213 -11.76 18.93 -18.15
C LEU A 213 -12.58 19.89 -19.03
N PHE A 214 -13.15 20.95 -18.45
CA PHE A 214 -13.98 21.92 -19.16
C PHE A 214 -13.42 23.34 -18.99
N GLU A 215 -13.56 24.16 -20.03
CA GLU A 215 -13.15 25.56 -20.03
C GLU A 215 -14.34 26.50 -20.28
N ARG A 216 -14.36 27.66 -19.60
CA ARG A 216 -15.39 28.70 -19.75
C ARG A 216 -14.78 30.09 -19.67
N GLU A 217 -15.24 30.99 -20.54
CA GLU A 217 -14.82 32.40 -20.51
C GLU A 217 -15.23 33.07 -19.19
N GLY A 218 -14.38 33.95 -18.67
CA GLY A 218 -14.61 34.64 -17.40
C GLY A 218 -14.46 33.76 -16.15
N THR A 219 -13.80 32.60 -16.29
CA THR A 219 -13.45 31.70 -15.20
C THR A 219 -11.95 31.36 -15.27
N ASN A 220 -11.41 30.76 -14.22
CA ASN A 220 -10.05 30.21 -14.22
C ASN A 220 -9.94 28.84 -14.90
N CYS A 221 -11.04 28.29 -15.44
CA CYS A 221 -11.11 26.97 -16.07
C CYS A 221 -10.64 25.81 -15.16
N GLU A 222 -10.89 25.91 -13.86
CA GLU A 222 -10.64 24.84 -12.87
C GLU A 222 -11.90 24.56 -12.06
N ASN A 223 -12.13 23.31 -11.66
CA ASN A 223 -13.22 22.91 -10.75
C ASN A 223 -14.63 23.29 -11.24
N LEU A 224 -14.83 23.39 -12.56
CA LEU A 224 -16.11 23.86 -13.11
C LEU A 224 -17.25 22.87 -12.81
N PRO A 225 -18.50 23.35 -12.64
CA PRO A 225 -19.65 22.48 -12.36
C PRO A 225 -19.85 21.37 -13.40
N GLU A 226 -19.55 21.63 -14.67
CA GLU A 226 -19.63 20.64 -15.76
C GLU A 226 -18.61 19.50 -15.60
N THR A 227 -17.41 19.81 -15.09
CA THR A 227 -16.40 18.81 -14.72
C THR A 227 -16.96 17.87 -13.68
N HIS A 228 -17.52 18.39 -12.59
CA HIS A 228 -18.16 17.58 -11.54
C HIS A 228 -19.35 16.77 -12.08
N ALA A 229 -20.19 17.36 -12.94
CA ALA A 229 -21.33 16.67 -13.54
C ALA A 229 -20.91 15.48 -14.42
N PHE A 230 -19.83 15.64 -15.19
CA PHE A 230 -19.25 14.54 -15.97
C PHE A 230 -18.72 13.42 -15.07
N LEU A 231 -18.00 13.76 -13.99
CA LEU A 231 -17.43 12.79 -13.05
C LEU A 231 -18.51 11.99 -12.31
N LYS A 232 -19.63 12.62 -11.95
CA LYS A 232 -20.80 11.92 -11.40
C LYS A 232 -21.41 10.93 -12.38
N THR A 233 -21.42 11.29 -13.67
CA THR A 233 -21.88 10.40 -14.74
C THR A 233 -20.90 9.23 -14.91
N LEU A 234 -19.59 9.49 -14.84
CA LEU A 234 -18.53 8.48 -14.87
C LEU A 234 -18.67 7.50 -13.71
N ARG A 235 -18.88 8.01 -12.50
CA ARG A 235 -19.12 7.22 -11.29
C ARG A 235 -20.34 6.34 -11.41
N THR A 236 -21.47 6.92 -11.84
CA THR A 236 -22.72 6.18 -12.04
C THR A 236 -22.56 5.04 -13.05
N HIS A 237 -21.79 5.26 -14.12
CA HIS A 237 -21.50 4.22 -15.11
C HIS A 237 -20.70 3.06 -14.51
N VAL A 238 -19.65 3.36 -13.75
CA VAL A 238 -18.83 2.33 -13.09
C VAL A 238 -19.63 1.54 -12.07
N ASP A 239 -20.36 2.21 -11.18
CA ASP A 239 -21.14 1.55 -10.12
C ASP A 239 -22.22 0.62 -10.70
N LYS A 240 -22.75 0.93 -11.89
CA LYS A 240 -23.73 0.07 -12.60
C LYS A 240 -23.08 -1.16 -13.23
N LYS A 241 -21.86 -1.04 -13.77
CA LYS A 241 -21.23 -2.06 -14.61
C LYS A 241 -20.22 -2.94 -13.86
N PHE A 242 -19.50 -2.37 -12.90
CA PHE A 242 -18.41 -3.04 -12.19
C PHE A 242 -18.60 -2.98 -10.69
N LYS A 243 -18.32 -4.11 -10.02
CA LYS A 243 -18.39 -4.19 -8.56
C LYS A 243 -17.04 -3.83 -7.94
N ASN A 244 -17.08 -3.08 -6.84
CA ASN A 244 -15.95 -2.78 -5.95
C ASN A 244 -14.74 -2.15 -6.68
N ARG A 245 -14.98 -1.38 -7.74
CA ARG A 245 -13.98 -0.54 -8.39
C ARG A 245 -14.08 0.86 -7.84
N PHE A 246 -12.99 1.61 -7.86
CA PHE A 246 -12.98 2.95 -7.31
C PHE A 246 -12.21 3.96 -8.18
N PHE A 247 -12.45 5.23 -7.90
CA PHE A 247 -11.74 6.36 -8.49
C PHE A 247 -10.90 7.08 -7.45
N LEU A 248 -9.67 7.39 -7.83
CA LEU A 248 -8.75 8.26 -7.10
C LEU A 248 -8.56 9.55 -7.90
N ALA A 249 -9.14 10.65 -7.46
CA ALA A 249 -8.94 11.95 -8.08
C ALA A 249 -7.53 12.47 -7.78
N GLU A 250 -6.91 13.07 -8.80
CA GLU A 250 -5.80 14.00 -8.61
C GLU A 250 -6.32 15.44 -8.75
N ALA A 251 -6.85 15.98 -7.64
CA ALA A 251 -7.21 17.40 -7.57
C ALA A 251 -6.31 18.12 -6.57
N ASN A 252 -5.18 18.63 -7.06
CA ASN A 252 -4.29 19.52 -6.29
C ASN A 252 -4.92 20.91 -6.16
N GLN A 253 -5.84 21.05 -5.20
CA GLN A 253 -6.65 22.24 -4.95
C GLN A 253 -6.66 22.58 -3.45
N TRP A 254 -7.21 23.74 -3.08
CA TRP A 254 -7.46 24.08 -1.67
C TRP A 254 -8.46 23.11 -1.02
N PRO A 255 -8.49 22.97 0.33
CA PRO A 255 -9.27 21.93 1.00
C PRO A 255 -10.73 21.82 0.59
N GLU A 256 -11.43 22.95 0.46
CA GLU A 256 -12.85 23.00 0.09
C GLU A 256 -13.09 22.46 -1.33
N ASP A 257 -12.30 22.94 -2.30
CA ASP A 257 -12.36 22.51 -3.69
C ASP A 257 -11.94 21.05 -3.85
N ALA A 258 -10.89 20.61 -3.14
CA ALA A 258 -10.45 19.22 -3.15
C ALA A 258 -11.55 18.29 -2.57
N ALA A 259 -12.26 18.72 -1.53
CA ALA A 259 -13.35 17.94 -0.96
C ALA A 259 -14.57 17.86 -1.89
N ALA A 260 -14.77 18.85 -2.77
CA ALA A 260 -15.89 18.87 -3.71
C ALA A 260 -15.88 17.65 -4.67
N TYR A 261 -14.71 17.10 -4.99
CA TYR A 261 -14.54 15.91 -5.85
C TYR A 261 -15.11 14.61 -5.26
N PHE A 262 -15.49 14.60 -3.98
CA PHE A 262 -16.25 13.48 -3.41
C PHE A 262 -17.75 13.56 -3.74
N GLY A 263 -18.24 14.72 -4.19
CA GLY A 263 -19.66 14.99 -4.36
C GLY A 263 -20.43 14.74 -3.05
N GLN A 264 -21.55 14.04 -3.16
CA GLN A 264 -22.30 13.50 -2.01
C GLN A 264 -22.04 12.01 -1.82
N GLY A 265 -20.85 11.54 -2.22
CA GLY A 265 -20.49 10.12 -2.34
C GLY A 265 -20.73 9.56 -3.75
N ASP A 266 -21.14 10.41 -4.69
CA ASP A 266 -21.57 10.10 -6.05
C ASP A 266 -20.57 10.51 -7.14
N GLU A 267 -19.36 10.91 -6.77
CA GLU A 267 -18.30 11.34 -7.70
C GLU A 267 -17.04 10.47 -7.54
N CYS A 268 -15.94 10.97 -6.97
CA CYS A 268 -14.76 10.16 -6.70
C CYS A 268 -14.84 9.48 -5.32
N HIS A 269 -14.27 8.28 -5.22
CA HIS A 269 -14.22 7.54 -3.96
C HIS A 269 -13.06 8.03 -3.09
N MET A 270 -11.95 8.36 -3.75
CA MET A 270 -10.76 8.92 -3.15
C MET A 270 -10.33 10.20 -3.85
N ASN A 271 -9.70 11.09 -3.11
CA ASN A 271 -8.93 12.22 -3.63
C ASN A 271 -7.64 12.33 -2.81
N PHE A 272 -6.56 12.76 -3.43
CA PHE A 272 -5.30 13.00 -2.71
C PHE A 272 -5.43 14.20 -1.77
N HIS A 273 -4.90 14.06 -0.55
CA HIS A 273 -4.90 15.13 0.43
C HIS A 273 -3.71 16.08 0.21
N PHE A 274 -3.65 16.69 -0.97
CA PHE A 274 -2.64 17.69 -1.33
C PHE A 274 -2.50 18.83 -0.31
N PRO A 275 -3.59 19.38 0.29
CA PRO A 275 -3.45 20.43 1.29
C PRO A 275 -2.62 20.05 2.51
N LEU A 276 -2.75 18.81 3.00
CA LEU A 276 -2.07 18.32 4.20
C LEU A 276 -0.57 18.10 3.96
N MET A 277 -0.20 17.59 2.78
CA MET A 277 1.16 17.14 2.49
C MET A 277 2.24 18.23 2.78
N PRO A 278 2.17 19.47 2.26
CA PRO A 278 3.17 20.50 2.56
C PRO A 278 3.20 20.90 4.03
N ARG A 279 2.04 20.89 4.71
CA ARG A 279 1.92 21.29 6.11
C ARG A 279 2.54 20.28 7.06
N LEU A 280 2.64 19.00 6.68
CA LEU A 280 3.43 18.00 7.41
C LEU A 280 4.92 18.41 7.46
N PHE A 281 5.49 18.75 6.29
CA PHE A 281 6.88 19.19 6.19
C PHE A 281 7.12 20.52 6.93
N MET A 282 6.22 21.48 6.76
CA MET A 282 6.30 22.76 7.47
C MET A 282 6.25 22.57 8.98
N SER A 283 5.28 21.80 9.49
CA SER A 283 5.09 21.61 10.93
C SER A 283 6.29 20.94 11.59
N MET A 284 6.87 19.94 10.93
CA MET A 284 8.10 19.31 11.39
C MET A 284 9.25 20.32 11.44
N GLN A 285 9.47 21.10 10.37
CA GLN A 285 10.60 22.04 10.34
C GLN A 285 10.40 23.23 11.27
N MET A 286 9.19 23.77 11.37
CA MET A 286 8.83 24.88 12.26
C MET A 286 8.81 24.43 13.73
N GLU A 287 8.81 23.11 13.99
CA GLU A 287 8.58 22.52 15.30
C GLU A 287 7.24 22.99 15.92
N ASP A 288 6.22 23.21 15.09
CA ASP A 288 4.90 23.69 15.51
C ASP A 288 3.82 22.87 14.81
N ARG A 289 2.87 22.34 15.59
CA ARG A 289 1.73 21.57 15.07
C ARG A 289 0.67 22.41 14.37
N PHE A 290 0.73 23.73 14.51
CA PHE A 290 -0.31 24.64 14.03
C PHE A 290 -0.65 24.45 12.54
N PRO A 291 0.31 24.36 11.59
CA PRO A 291 -0.02 24.20 10.18
C PRO A 291 -0.82 22.92 9.88
N ILE A 292 -0.55 21.81 10.58
CA ILE A 292 -1.32 20.56 10.45
C ILE A 292 -2.75 20.74 10.97
N ILE A 293 -2.92 21.32 12.16
CA ILE A 293 -4.24 21.48 12.77
C ILE A 293 -5.07 22.45 11.93
N ASP A 294 -4.49 23.59 11.57
CA ASP A 294 -5.17 24.65 10.82
C ASP A 294 -5.70 24.16 9.46
N ILE A 295 -4.89 23.41 8.70
CA ILE A 295 -5.34 22.90 7.41
C ILE A 295 -6.40 21.80 7.54
N LEU A 296 -6.34 21.00 8.60
CA LEU A 296 -7.35 19.95 8.86
C LEU A 296 -8.66 20.53 9.37
N ASP A 297 -8.62 21.59 10.17
CA ASP A 297 -9.82 22.32 10.62
C ASP A 297 -10.53 23.01 9.43
N GLN A 298 -9.77 23.44 8.42
CA GLN A 298 -10.30 23.98 7.16
C GLN A 298 -10.75 22.89 6.17
N THR A 299 -10.41 21.62 6.40
CA THR A 299 -10.77 20.52 5.50
C THR A 299 -12.19 20.04 5.80
N PRO A 300 -13.16 20.17 4.86
CA PRO A 300 -14.54 19.76 5.12
C PRO A 300 -14.67 18.26 5.41
N ALA A 301 -15.73 17.91 6.14
CA ALA A 301 -16.12 16.52 6.31
C ALA A 301 -16.49 15.90 4.94
N ILE A 302 -16.07 14.64 4.74
CA ILE A 302 -16.30 13.91 3.50
C ILE A 302 -17.42 12.85 3.69
N PRO A 303 -18.09 12.42 2.60
CA PRO A 303 -19.07 11.34 2.67
C PRO A 303 -18.52 10.05 3.28
N GLU A 304 -19.36 9.27 3.99
CA GLU A 304 -18.94 8.07 4.74
C GLU A 304 -18.28 7.00 3.86
N THR A 305 -18.65 6.92 2.57
CA THR A 305 -18.06 5.98 1.61
C THR A 305 -16.73 6.46 1.03
N CYS A 306 -16.41 7.75 1.16
CA CYS A 306 -15.22 8.36 0.56
C CYS A 306 -14.01 8.34 1.49
N GLN A 307 -12.81 8.58 0.95
CA GLN A 307 -11.56 8.47 1.70
C GLN A 307 -10.45 9.37 1.14
N TRP A 308 -9.68 10.02 2.00
CA TRP A 308 -8.48 10.73 1.59
C TRP A 308 -7.33 9.76 1.23
N GLY A 309 -6.63 10.03 0.12
CA GLY A 309 -5.34 9.44 -0.21
C GLY A 309 -4.20 10.26 0.40
N LEU A 310 -3.45 9.68 1.33
CA LEU A 310 -2.35 10.35 2.02
C LEU A 310 -1.02 9.97 1.36
N PHE A 311 -0.10 10.92 1.22
CA PHE A 311 1.23 10.67 0.67
C PHE A 311 2.23 11.70 1.20
N LEU A 312 3.51 11.37 1.14
CA LEU A 312 4.60 12.30 1.49
C LEU A 312 5.26 12.86 0.23
N ARG A 313 5.55 11.99 -0.75
CA ARG A 313 6.03 12.33 -2.08
C ARG A 313 5.39 11.39 -3.10
N ASN A 314 5.64 11.68 -4.37
CA ASN A 314 5.17 10.96 -5.54
C ASN A 314 6.22 11.10 -6.67
N HIS A 315 5.87 10.68 -7.88
CA HIS A 315 6.68 10.81 -9.08
C HIS A 315 6.89 12.25 -9.60
N ASP A 316 6.19 13.23 -9.05
CA ASP A 316 6.35 14.66 -9.38
C ASP A 316 7.19 15.41 -8.35
N GLU A 317 7.33 16.72 -8.53
CA GLU A 317 7.87 17.60 -7.52
C GLU A 317 6.97 17.69 -6.27
N LEU A 318 7.54 18.13 -5.16
CA LEU A 318 6.75 18.57 -4.02
C LEU A 318 6.07 19.87 -4.45
N THR A 319 4.81 19.75 -4.89
CA THR A 319 4.02 20.88 -5.36
C THR A 319 3.76 21.86 -4.23
N LEU A 320 3.93 23.14 -4.54
CA LEU A 320 3.66 24.30 -3.70
C LEU A 320 2.70 25.25 -4.43
N GLU A 321 1.82 24.71 -5.28
CA GLU A 321 0.79 25.51 -5.95
C GLU A 321 -0.26 25.97 -4.95
N MET A 322 -0.80 25.04 -4.15
CA MET A 322 -1.89 25.28 -3.19
C MET A 322 -1.37 25.57 -1.77
N VAL A 323 -0.44 26.53 -1.72
CA VAL A 323 0.04 27.17 -0.49
C VAL A 323 0.08 28.68 -0.68
N THR A 324 0.08 29.44 0.41
CA THR A 324 0.28 30.89 0.34
C THR A 324 1.69 31.24 -0.14
N ASP A 325 1.89 32.46 -0.63
CA ASP A 325 3.20 32.91 -1.10
C ASP A 325 4.27 32.86 0.00
N GLU A 326 3.91 33.22 1.24
CA GLU A 326 4.81 33.16 2.40
C GLU A 326 5.22 31.72 2.75
N GLU A 327 4.27 30.80 2.72
CA GLU A 327 4.53 29.37 2.94
C GLU A 327 5.44 28.81 1.84
N ARG A 328 5.20 29.18 0.58
CA ARG A 328 6.03 28.78 -0.56
C ARG A 328 7.48 29.25 -0.40
N ASP A 329 7.67 30.52 -0.07
CA ASP A 329 9.00 31.10 0.15
C ASP A 329 9.72 30.45 1.34
N TYR A 330 8.98 30.12 2.41
CA TYR A 330 9.49 29.33 3.53
C TYR A 330 9.96 27.95 3.08
N MET A 331 9.12 27.21 2.34
CA MET A 331 9.43 25.87 1.84
C MET A 331 10.67 25.88 0.94
N TYR A 332 10.79 26.86 0.04
CA TYR A 332 11.97 27.02 -0.80
C TYR A 332 13.24 27.30 0.00
N ARG A 333 13.17 28.16 1.01
CA ARG A 333 14.33 28.50 1.86
C ARG A 333 14.84 27.29 2.64
N VAL A 334 13.94 26.43 3.10
CA VAL A 334 14.27 25.27 3.94
C VAL A 334 14.68 24.06 3.12
N PHE A 335 13.92 23.73 2.08
CA PHE A 335 14.02 22.43 1.40
C PHE A 335 14.69 22.52 0.03
N ALA A 336 14.85 23.71 -0.54
CA ALA A 336 15.45 23.94 -1.86
C ALA A 336 16.62 24.94 -1.79
N HIS A 337 17.66 24.57 -1.03
CA HIS A 337 18.91 25.32 -0.91
C HIS A 337 19.59 25.53 -2.27
N ASP A 338 19.66 24.46 -3.08
CA ASP A 338 20.06 24.55 -4.48
C ASP A 338 18.86 24.97 -5.33
N LYS A 339 18.98 26.10 -6.04
CA LYS A 339 17.91 26.60 -6.92
C LYS A 339 17.57 25.64 -8.05
N GLN A 340 18.50 24.79 -8.50
CA GLN A 340 18.25 23.77 -9.51
C GLN A 340 17.32 22.65 -9.01
N SER A 341 17.13 22.50 -7.69
CA SER A 341 16.14 21.56 -7.14
C SER A 341 14.70 22.07 -7.21
N ARG A 342 14.48 23.31 -7.67
CA ARG A 342 13.16 23.88 -7.92
C ARG A 342 12.75 23.62 -9.37
N ILE A 343 11.45 23.45 -9.57
CA ILE A 343 10.84 23.34 -10.90
C ILE A 343 9.37 23.78 -10.78
N ASN A 344 8.85 24.49 -11.78
CA ASN A 344 7.52 25.07 -11.75
C ASN A 344 7.27 25.81 -10.43
N LEU A 345 6.19 25.45 -9.72
CA LEU A 345 5.91 25.89 -8.36
C LEU A 345 6.14 24.75 -7.35
N GLY A 346 7.31 24.11 -7.36
CA GLY A 346 7.62 23.03 -6.41
C GLY A 346 9.10 22.65 -6.30
N ILE A 347 9.35 21.52 -5.61
CA ILE A 347 10.70 21.02 -5.28
C ILE A 347 10.88 19.57 -5.75
N ARG A 348 11.74 19.35 -6.76
CA ARG A 348 11.97 18.04 -7.41
C ARG A 348 13.01 17.19 -6.67
N ARG A 349 12.70 16.86 -5.41
CA ARG A 349 13.53 16.05 -4.51
C ARG A 349 12.73 14.86 -3.96
N ARG A 350 13.41 13.76 -3.64
CA ARG A 350 12.83 12.61 -2.91
C ARG A 350 12.71 12.91 -1.42
N LEU A 351 11.96 12.08 -0.69
CA LEU A 351 11.75 12.24 0.75
C LEU A 351 13.05 12.21 1.55
N THR A 352 13.91 11.21 1.34
CA THR A 352 15.15 11.06 2.12
C THR A 352 16.06 12.28 1.97
N PRO A 353 16.34 12.79 0.75
CA PRO A 353 17.16 13.98 0.61
C PRO A 353 16.47 15.28 1.07
N LEU A 354 15.14 15.38 1.05
CA LEU A 354 14.40 16.51 1.65
C LEU A 354 14.57 16.56 3.17
N LEU A 355 14.65 15.40 3.81
CA LEU A 355 14.80 15.27 5.26
C LEU A 355 16.27 15.23 5.71
N GLY A 356 17.21 15.36 4.77
CA GLY A 356 18.65 15.34 5.02
C GLY A 356 19.13 13.98 5.54
N ASN A 357 18.53 12.90 5.05
CA ASN A 357 18.84 11.51 5.45
C ASN A 357 18.73 11.25 6.96
N ASP A 358 17.98 12.09 7.69
CA ASP A 358 17.72 11.92 9.11
C ASP A 358 16.63 10.87 9.31
N ARG A 359 17.06 9.67 9.70
CA ARG A 359 16.17 8.54 9.97
C ARG A 359 15.03 8.89 10.92
N LYS A 360 15.26 9.69 11.98
CA LYS A 360 14.20 10.01 12.94
C LYS A 360 13.12 10.88 12.31
N LYS A 361 13.51 11.81 11.42
CA LYS A 361 12.54 12.63 10.66
C LYS A 361 11.73 11.76 9.70
N ILE A 362 12.39 10.85 8.97
CA ILE A 362 11.72 9.93 8.05
C ILE A 362 10.71 9.06 8.80
N GLU A 363 11.11 8.45 9.92
CA GLU A 363 10.22 7.64 10.75
C GLU A 363 9.06 8.45 11.34
N LEU A 364 9.30 9.69 11.76
CA LEU A 364 8.24 10.61 12.23
C LEU A 364 7.24 10.94 11.12
N MET A 365 7.72 11.26 9.92
CA MET A 365 6.85 11.61 8.78
C MET A 365 6.00 10.41 8.36
N TYR A 366 6.57 9.20 8.34
CA TYR A 366 5.79 7.98 8.10
C TYR A 366 4.84 7.64 9.25
N SER A 367 5.21 7.91 10.50
CA SER A 367 4.29 7.79 11.63
C SER A 367 3.07 8.68 11.44
N LEU A 368 3.24 9.93 11.00
CA LEU A 368 2.13 10.79 10.64
C LEU A 368 1.33 10.23 9.46
N LEU A 369 1.99 9.82 8.37
CA LEU A 369 1.33 9.23 7.19
C LEU A 369 0.44 8.04 7.54
N PHE A 370 0.91 7.13 8.40
CA PHE A 370 0.19 5.90 8.75
C PHE A 370 -0.85 6.09 9.86
N SER A 371 -0.79 7.19 10.62
CA SER A 371 -1.71 7.46 11.74
C SER A 371 -2.75 8.53 11.47
N MET A 372 -2.63 9.31 10.40
CA MET A 372 -3.64 10.27 9.95
C MET A 372 -4.86 9.59 9.28
N PRO A 373 -6.02 10.26 9.21
CA PRO A 373 -7.23 9.69 8.61
C PRO A 373 -7.11 9.61 7.09
N GLY A 374 -7.01 8.39 6.58
CA GLY A 374 -6.94 8.12 5.14
C GLY A 374 -6.14 6.88 4.80
N THR A 375 -5.91 6.72 3.50
CA THR A 375 -5.21 5.58 2.90
C THR A 375 -3.83 6.02 2.44
N PRO A 376 -2.74 5.48 3.03
CA PRO A 376 -1.38 5.90 2.72
C PRO A 376 -0.91 5.35 1.38
N CYS A 377 -0.20 6.19 0.63
CA CYS A 377 0.51 5.90 -0.61
C CYS A 377 2.00 6.06 -0.37
N ILE A 378 2.77 5.01 -0.67
CA ILE A 378 4.24 4.97 -0.56
C ILE A 378 4.80 5.06 -1.97
N TYR A 379 5.76 5.96 -2.20
CA TYR A 379 6.44 6.05 -3.48
C TYR A 379 7.63 5.08 -3.55
N TYR A 380 7.81 4.39 -4.68
CA TYR A 380 8.78 3.31 -4.76
C TYR A 380 10.20 3.75 -4.40
N GLY A 381 10.88 2.97 -3.55
CA GLY A 381 12.25 3.24 -3.12
C GLY A 381 12.35 4.09 -1.87
N GLU A 382 11.28 4.76 -1.42
CA GLU A 382 11.33 5.50 -0.16
C GLU A 382 11.46 4.57 1.06
N GLU A 383 10.94 3.35 0.98
CA GLU A 383 11.02 2.35 2.05
C GLU A 383 12.46 1.90 2.36
N ILE A 384 13.36 2.03 1.38
CA ILE A 384 14.80 1.81 1.55
C ILE A 384 15.56 3.14 1.70
N GLY A 385 14.90 4.28 1.51
CA GLY A 385 15.52 5.59 1.61
C GLY A 385 16.30 6.03 0.37
N MET A 386 15.82 5.71 -0.84
CA MET A 386 16.46 6.16 -2.09
C MET A 386 16.64 7.68 -2.17
N GLY A 387 17.78 8.09 -2.73
CA GLY A 387 18.09 9.48 -3.07
C GLY A 387 17.57 9.90 -4.44
N ASP A 388 17.84 11.14 -4.80
CA ASP A 388 17.44 11.74 -6.08
C ASP A 388 18.65 12.22 -6.91
N ASN A 389 18.41 12.52 -8.18
CA ASN A 389 19.37 13.19 -9.06
C ASN A 389 18.67 14.31 -9.84
N PHE A 390 18.47 15.46 -9.18
CA PHE A 390 17.77 16.61 -9.76
C PHE A 390 18.47 17.26 -10.98
N TYR A 391 19.67 16.79 -11.39
CA TYR A 391 20.35 17.22 -12.61
C TYR A 391 19.83 16.52 -13.89
N LEU A 392 18.98 15.48 -13.78
CA LEU A 392 18.47 14.70 -14.92
C LEU A 392 17.43 15.42 -15.79
N GLY A 393 17.10 16.67 -15.48
CA GLY A 393 16.10 17.46 -16.19
C GLY A 393 14.67 17.07 -15.81
N ASP A 394 13.77 18.04 -15.91
CA ASP A 394 12.37 17.93 -15.47
C ASP A 394 12.24 17.26 -14.08
N ARG A 395 11.37 16.25 -13.93
CA ARG A 395 11.12 15.48 -12.70
C ARG A 395 11.85 14.12 -12.69
N ASN A 396 12.66 13.83 -13.71
CA ASN A 396 13.38 12.55 -13.83
C ASN A 396 14.29 12.23 -12.63
N GLY A 397 14.73 13.26 -11.90
CA GLY A 397 15.57 13.08 -10.72
C GLY A 397 14.96 12.25 -9.60
N VAL A 398 13.63 12.17 -9.52
CA VAL A 398 12.94 11.30 -8.56
C VAL A 398 12.44 10.00 -9.18
N ARG A 399 12.72 9.73 -10.46
CA ARG A 399 12.23 8.58 -11.23
C ARG A 399 13.33 7.61 -11.64
N THR A 400 14.48 7.64 -10.96
CA THR A 400 15.62 6.73 -11.25
C THR A 400 15.29 5.27 -10.94
N PRO A 401 16.00 4.29 -11.54
CA PRO A 401 15.66 2.88 -11.34
C PRO A 401 15.78 2.42 -9.88
N MET A 402 14.92 1.48 -9.49
CA MET A 402 14.88 0.88 -8.15
C MET A 402 16.20 0.19 -7.78
N GLN A 403 16.65 0.32 -6.54
CA GLN A 403 17.93 -0.21 -6.06
C GLN A 403 17.76 -1.56 -5.34
N TRP A 404 17.91 -2.67 -6.08
CA TRP A 404 17.67 -4.03 -5.58
C TRP A 404 18.87 -4.65 -4.85
N SER A 405 20.08 -4.53 -5.42
CA SER A 405 21.31 -5.10 -4.85
C SER A 405 22.51 -4.18 -5.10
N ALA A 406 23.67 -4.57 -4.57
CA ALA A 406 24.94 -3.91 -4.87
C ALA A 406 25.55 -4.32 -6.23
N ASP A 407 24.86 -5.16 -7.01
CA ASP A 407 25.34 -5.58 -8.32
C ASP A 407 25.25 -4.46 -9.36
N ARG A 408 25.75 -4.76 -10.56
CA ARG A 408 25.63 -3.90 -11.74
C ARG A 408 24.22 -3.32 -11.88
N ASN A 409 24.15 -2.02 -12.15
CA ASN A 409 22.90 -1.26 -12.28
C ASN A 409 21.97 -1.42 -11.06
N ALA A 410 22.52 -1.58 -9.85
CA ALA A 410 21.77 -1.86 -8.63
C ALA A 410 20.86 -3.11 -8.68
N GLY A 411 21.16 -4.08 -9.54
CA GLY A 411 20.30 -5.25 -9.76
C GLY A 411 18.97 -4.94 -10.47
N PHE A 412 18.78 -3.71 -10.98
CA PHE A 412 17.61 -3.33 -11.79
C PHE A 412 17.64 -3.97 -13.18
N SER A 413 18.81 -4.03 -13.81
CA SER A 413 19.02 -4.57 -15.16
C SER A 413 20.41 -5.20 -15.27
N TYR A 414 20.54 -6.30 -16.01
CA TYR A 414 21.84 -6.88 -16.37
C TYR A 414 22.45 -6.27 -17.65
N GLY A 415 21.73 -5.35 -18.30
CA GLY A 415 22.11 -4.70 -19.55
C GLY A 415 23.29 -3.74 -19.43
N ASN A 416 23.65 -3.13 -20.56
CA ASN A 416 24.69 -2.08 -20.58
C ASN A 416 24.20 -0.84 -19.80
N PRO A 417 24.95 -0.31 -18.80
CA PRO A 417 24.59 0.88 -18.03
C PRO A 417 24.23 2.10 -18.89
N GLN A 418 24.85 2.24 -20.06
CA GLN A 418 24.58 3.35 -20.99
C GLN A 418 23.24 3.21 -21.73
N LYS A 419 22.62 2.03 -21.69
CA LYS A 419 21.29 1.79 -22.28
C LYS A 419 20.17 1.94 -21.26
N LEU A 420 20.49 2.15 -19.97
CA LEU A 420 19.46 2.39 -18.98
C LEU A 420 18.65 3.62 -19.35
N TYR A 421 17.33 3.54 -19.17
CA TYR A 421 16.43 4.64 -19.51
C TYR A 421 16.72 5.91 -18.68
N LEU A 422 17.25 5.74 -17.47
CA LEU A 422 17.83 6.75 -16.60
C LEU A 422 18.99 6.11 -15.81
N PRO A 423 20.01 6.88 -15.42
CA PRO A 423 21.11 6.36 -14.62
C PRO A 423 20.66 6.00 -13.20
N ILE A 424 21.39 5.07 -12.58
CA ILE A 424 21.28 4.76 -11.15
C ILE A 424 21.88 5.90 -10.32
N ILE A 425 21.41 6.05 -9.08
CA ILE A 425 22.00 7.00 -8.12
C ILE A 425 23.39 6.50 -7.70
N ILE A 426 24.38 7.35 -7.97
CA ILE A 426 25.80 7.13 -7.60
C ILE A 426 26.33 8.24 -6.68
N ASP A 427 25.44 9.08 -6.15
CA ASP A 427 25.81 10.02 -5.09
C ASP A 427 26.31 9.23 -3.86
N PRO A 428 27.43 9.62 -3.22
CA PRO A 428 28.00 8.85 -2.10
C PRO A 428 27.04 8.62 -0.93
N GLU A 429 26.11 9.53 -0.65
CA GLU A 429 25.17 9.39 0.47
C GLU A 429 24.05 8.38 0.16
N TYR A 430 23.64 8.29 -1.11
CA TYR A 430 22.53 7.45 -1.56
C TYR A 430 22.94 6.34 -2.54
N HIS A 431 24.24 6.05 -2.61
CA HIS A 431 24.81 5.11 -3.57
C HIS A 431 24.15 3.74 -3.43
N TYR A 432 23.83 3.10 -4.55
CA TYR A 432 23.12 1.82 -4.54
C TYR A 432 23.87 0.69 -3.81
N GLU A 433 25.20 0.76 -3.71
CA GLU A 433 25.98 -0.18 -2.91
C GLU A 433 25.74 -0.04 -1.40
N ALA A 434 25.25 1.11 -0.92
CA ALA A 434 24.89 1.34 0.48
C ALA A 434 23.38 1.29 0.71
N VAL A 435 22.59 1.74 -0.27
CA VAL A 435 21.13 1.80 -0.22
C VAL A 435 20.56 0.81 -1.24
N ASN A 436 20.27 -0.42 -0.81
CA ASN A 436 19.57 -1.38 -1.66
C ASN A 436 18.74 -2.37 -0.83
N VAL A 437 17.77 -3.02 -1.51
CA VAL A 437 16.85 -3.98 -0.89
C VAL A 437 17.60 -5.16 -0.26
N GLU A 438 18.56 -5.78 -0.96
CA GLU A 438 19.27 -6.97 -0.48
C GLU A 438 20.02 -6.72 0.85
N LEU A 439 20.77 -5.63 0.95
CA LEU A 439 21.47 -5.25 2.18
C LEU A 439 20.49 -4.96 3.31
N GLN A 440 19.42 -4.23 3.02
CA GLN A 440 18.43 -3.88 4.04
C GLN A 440 17.58 -5.08 4.48
N GLN A 441 17.34 -6.05 3.60
CA GLN A 441 16.64 -7.29 3.93
C GLN A 441 17.46 -8.12 4.94
N ASN A 442 18.78 -8.12 4.82
CA ASN A 442 19.69 -8.84 5.72
C ASN A 442 19.98 -8.09 7.03
N ASN A 443 19.51 -6.86 7.19
CA ASN A 443 19.67 -6.07 8.41
C ASN A 443 18.31 -5.80 9.06
N ALA A 444 17.97 -6.52 10.13
CA ALA A 444 16.70 -6.37 10.86
C ALA A 444 16.46 -4.96 11.46
N GLN A 445 17.49 -4.11 11.51
CA GLN A 445 17.39 -2.71 11.94
C GLN A 445 17.31 -1.73 10.78
N SER A 446 17.18 -2.18 9.54
CA SER A 446 17.11 -1.31 8.36
C SER A 446 15.82 -0.48 8.29
N PRO A 447 15.82 0.63 7.53
CA PRO A 447 14.60 1.34 7.15
C PRO A 447 13.53 0.42 6.57
N LEU A 448 13.90 -0.53 5.71
CA LEU A 448 12.97 -1.51 5.12
C LEU A 448 12.24 -2.34 6.18
N TRP A 449 12.98 -2.91 7.14
CA TRP A 449 12.36 -3.70 8.22
C TRP A 449 11.51 -2.84 9.15
N TRP A 450 11.90 -1.59 9.39
CA TRP A 450 11.07 -0.65 10.11
C TRP A 450 9.76 -0.35 9.36
N MET A 451 9.82 -0.14 8.05
CA MET A 451 8.64 0.08 7.19
C MET A 451 7.68 -1.11 7.24
N LYS A 452 8.20 -2.33 7.10
CA LYS A 452 7.41 -3.57 7.22
C LYS A 452 6.68 -3.66 8.56
N ARG A 453 7.34 -3.30 9.66
CA ARG A 453 6.74 -3.31 11.00
C ARG A 453 5.60 -2.31 11.13
N ILE A 454 5.79 -1.06 10.71
CA ILE A 454 4.75 -0.04 10.83
C ILE A 454 3.55 -0.32 9.89
N VAL A 455 3.79 -0.81 8.68
CA VAL A 455 2.74 -1.27 7.76
C VAL A 455 1.95 -2.43 8.36
N SER A 456 2.66 -3.45 8.87
CA SER A 456 2.03 -4.59 9.55
C SER A 456 1.23 -4.15 10.77
N LEU A 457 1.73 -3.18 11.54
CA LEU A 457 1.04 -2.64 12.68
C LEU A 457 -0.24 -1.92 12.27
N ARG A 458 -0.18 -1.04 11.27
CA ARG A 458 -1.36 -0.33 10.75
C ARG A 458 -2.44 -1.30 10.29
N LYS A 459 -2.07 -2.38 9.58
CA LYS A 459 -3.02 -3.39 9.09
C LYS A 459 -3.79 -4.13 10.19
N ARG A 460 -3.22 -4.21 11.40
CA ARG A 460 -3.89 -4.86 12.55
C ARG A 460 -4.99 -4.00 13.16
N TYR A 461 -4.98 -2.68 12.94
CA TYR A 461 -5.87 -1.72 13.60
C TYR A 461 -6.66 -0.93 12.55
N LYS A 462 -7.94 -1.29 12.38
CA LYS A 462 -8.81 -0.65 11.38
C LYS A 462 -9.08 0.81 11.67
N VAL A 463 -8.94 1.23 12.93
CA VAL A 463 -9.09 2.62 13.36
C VAL A 463 -8.19 3.60 12.61
N PHE A 464 -7.02 3.19 12.10
CA PHE A 464 -6.18 4.09 11.29
C PHE A 464 -6.78 4.40 9.92
N GLY A 465 -7.37 3.40 9.27
CA GLY A 465 -8.04 3.57 7.97
C GLY A 465 -9.43 4.18 8.09
N ARG A 466 -10.22 3.75 9.08
CA ARG A 466 -11.67 4.04 9.15
C ARG A 466 -12.11 4.92 10.31
N GLY A 467 -11.23 5.13 11.29
CA GLY A 467 -11.60 5.86 12.51
C GLY A 467 -11.66 7.37 12.33
N SER A 468 -12.43 8.02 13.19
CA SER A 468 -12.40 9.48 13.31
C SER A 468 -11.04 9.95 13.81
N ILE A 469 -10.80 11.26 13.70
CA ILE A 469 -9.66 11.94 14.34
C ILE A 469 -10.20 13.01 15.29
N GLU A 470 -9.58 13.13 16.46
CA GLU A 470 -9.89 14.17 17.44
C GLU A 470 -8.57 14.72 17.99
N PHE A 471 -8.29 16.00 17.76
CA PHE A 471 -7.07 16.64 18.25
C PHE A 471 -7.17 16.97 19.73
N LEU A 472 -6.11 16.66 20.47
CA LEU A 472 -5.91 17.20 21.81
C LEU A 472 -5.08 18.49 21.69
N HIS A 473 -5.38 19.45 22.55
CA HIS A 473 -4.75 20.78 22.51
C HIS A 473 -3.90 21.09 23.76
N PRO A 474 -2.85 20.30 24.09
CA PRO A 474 -1.92 20.67 25.15
C PRO A 474 -1.24 22.02 24.88
N SER A 475 -0.74 22.66 25.94
CA SER A 475 -0.05 23.96 25.86
C SER A 475 1.24 23.91 25.02
N ASN A 476 1.92 22.76 24.98
CA ASN A 476 3.14 22.59 24.18
C ASN A 476 2.82 22.43 22.68
N ARG A 477 2.99 23.51 21.91
CA ARG A 477 2.75 23.53 20.46
C ARG A 477 3.68 22.61 19.66
N LYS A 478 4.80 22.19 20.24
CA LYS A 478 5.78 21.30 19.59
C LYS A 478 5.33 19.84 19.55
N VAL A 479 4.29 19.48 20.30
CA VAL A 479 3.77 18.12 20.39
C VAL A 479 2.37 18.06 19.79
N LEU A 480 2.25 17.33 18.68
CA LEU A 480 0.97 17.01 18.06
C LEU A 480 0.39 15.77 18.76
N VAL A 481 -0.85 15.86 19.22
CA VAL A 481 -1.52 14.76 19.92
C VAL A 481 -2.95 14.65 19.41
N PHE A 482 -3.37 13.43 19.08
CA PHE A 482 -4.74 13.16 18.65
C PHE A 482 -5.17 11.75 18.99
N LEU A 483 -6.48 11.55 19.05
CA LEU A 483 -7.14 10.27 19.21
C LEU A 483 -7.66 9.79 17.86
N ARG A 484 -7.55 8.50 17.61
CA ARG A 484 -8.26 7.79 16.55
C ARG A 484 -9.28 6.86 17.19
N ARG A 485 -10.54 6.96 16.78
CA ARG A 485 -11.64 6.15 17.36
C ARG A 485 -12.40 5.41 16.26
N TYR A 486 -12.59 4.11 16.44
CA TYR A 486 -13.38 3.29 15.53
C TYR A 486 -13.94 2.10 16.29
N GLN A 487 -15.27 2.00 16.40
CA GLN A 487 -15.92 0.97 17.21
C GLN A 487 -15.33 0.96 18.64
N ASP A 488 -14.84 -0.17 19.12
CA ASP A 488 -14.23 -0.30 20.45
C ASP A 488 -12.73 0.06 20.49
N GLU A 489 -12.10 0.33 19.33
CA GLU A 489 -10.70 0.71 19.24
C GLU A 489 -10.52 2.21 19.53
N THR A 490 -9.66 2.54 20.50
CA THR A 490 -9.22 3.91 20.77
C THR A 490 -7.70 3.96 20.81
N ILE A 491 -7.11 4.66 19.85
CA ILE A 491 -5.66 4.86 19.76
C ILE A 491 -5.31 6.31 20.06
N LEU A 492 -4.42 6.53 21.03
CA LEU A 492 -3.80 7.83 21.31
C LEU A 492 -2.46 7.91 20.56
N VAL A 493 -2.31 8.93 19.74
CA VAL A 493 -1.08 9.24 19.00
C VAL A 493 -0.47 10.52 19.56
N ALA A 494 0.81 10.48 19.94
CA ALA A 494 1.57 11.64 20.38
C ALA A 494 2.88 11.73 19.60
N VAL A 495 3.15 12.87 18.97
CA VAL A 495 4.30 13.09 18.08
C VAL A 495 5.03 14.36 18.49
N ASN A 496 6.32 14.26 18.79
CA ASN A 496 7.19 15.41 19.04
C ASN A 496 7.75 15.92 17.72
N LEU A 497 7.29 17.07 17.25
CA LEU A 497 7.77 17.71 16.02
C LEU A 497 9.13 18.40 16.21
N SER A 498 9.57 18.59 17.46
CA SER A 498 10.84 19.25 17.77
C SER A 498 12.02 18.29 17.69
N ARG A 499 13.18 18.81 17.26
CA ARG A 499 14.45 18.06 17.28
C ARG A 499 15.00 17.81 18.68
N HIS A 500 14.48 18.51 19.68
CA HIS A 500 14.83 18.38 21.09
C HIS A 500 13.77 17.61 21.87
N ALA A 501 14.15 17.06 23.02
CA ALA A 501 13.21 16.42 23.93
C ALA A 501 12.13 17.42 24.39
N GLN A 502 10.89 16.94 24.44
CA GLN A 502 9.73 17.71 24.86
C GLN A 502 8.94 16.93 25.92
N TRP A 503 8.23 17.67 26.77
CA TRP A 503 7.22 17.11 27.67
C TRP A 503 5.85 17.69 27.32
N VAL A 504 4.81 16.95 27.67
CA VAL A 504 3.43 17.36 27.42
C VAL A 504 2.51 16.80 28.52
N GLU A 505 1.56 17.60 28.97
CA GLU A 505 0.46 17.16 29.83
C GLU A 505 -0.81 17.01 28.99
N LEU A 506 -1.45 15.86 29.07
CA LEU A 506 -2.65 15.54 28.29
C LEU A 506 -3.88 15.48 29.20
N ASP A 507 -4.95 16.15 28.81
CA ASP A 507 -6.25 15.90 29.40
C ASP A 507 -6.82 14.60 28.82
N LEU A 508 -6.81 13.54 29.63
CA LEU A 508 -7.34 12.22 29.31
C LEU A 508 -8.43 11.81 30.30
N ALA A 509 -9.11 12.76 30.95
CA ALA A 509 -10.10 12.49 31.99
C ALA A 509 -11.20 11.51 31.56
N GLU A 510 -11.61 11.56 30.27
CA GLU A 510 -12.55 10.62 29.65
C GLU A 510 -12.12 9.15 29.81
N PHE A 511 -10.81 8.88 29.80
CA PHE A 511 -10.24 7.55 29.83
C PHE A 511 -9.77 7.12 31.22
N LYS A 512 -10.25 7.77 32.28
CA LYS A 512 -9.93 7.40 33.67
C LYS A 512 -10.15 5.90 33.91
N GLY A 513 -9.17 5.25 34.52
CA GLY A 513 -9.19 3.80 34.77
C GLY A 513 -8.82 2.94 33.56
N ARG A 514 -8.47 3.54 32.42
CA ARG A 514 -7.77 2.87 31.32
C ARG A 514 -6.25 3.01 31.45
N ARG A 515 -5.52 2.24 30.65
CA ARG A 515 -4.07 2.21 30.60
C ARG A 515 -3.58 2.32 29.16
N PRO A 516 -2.67 3.26 28.85
CA PRO A 516 -2.00 3.30 27.57
C PRO A 516 -1.06 2.10 27.41
N LEU A 517 -1.18 1.40 26.30
CA LEU A 517 -0.31 0.28 25.90
C LEU A 517 0.38 0.64 24.58
N THR A 518 1.72 0.67 24.56
CA THR A 518 2.45 1.00 23.31
C THR A 518 2.15 -0.02 22.23
N LEU A 519 1.87 0.43 21.01
CA LEU A 519 1.52 -0.50 19.92
C LEU A 519 2.71 -1.28 19.37
N PHE A 520 3.92 -0.70 19.39
CA PHE A 520 5.14 -1.35 18.90
C PHE A 520 5.68 -2.40 19.89
N GLY A 521 5.73 -2.06 21.19
CA GLY A 521 6.38 -2.89 22.22
C GLY A 521 5.41 -3.57 23.18
N ARG A 522 4.11 -3.24 23.13
CA ARG A 522 3.09 -3.67 24.11
C ARG A 522 3.48 -3.36 25.55
N SER A 523 4.22 -2.28 25.76
CA SER A 523 4.65 -1.84 27.08
C SER A 523 3.51 -1.08 27.75
N LYS A 524 3.19 -1.47 28.99
CA LYS A 524 2.14 -0.86 29.80
C LYS A 524 2.66 0.42 30.45
N PHE A 525 2.03 1.54 30.14
CA PHE A 525 2.29 2.82 30.81
C PHE A 525 1.45 2.96 32.09
N PRO A 526 1.69 3.96 32.95
CA PRO A 526 0.83 4.24 34.10
C PRO A 526 -0.66 4.34 33.73
N ALA A 527 -1.54 3.94 34.65
CA ALA A 527 -2.98 4.08 34.43
C ALA A 527 -3.40 5.57 34.43
N ILE A 528 -4.40 5.90 33.63
CA ILE A 528 -4.96 7.25 33.55
C ILE A 528 -5.77 7.51 34.82
N GLY A 529 -5.34 8.50 35.60
CA GLY A 529 -5.97 8.94 36.84
C GLY A 529 -6.77 10.24 36.67
N ASP A 530 -6.85 11.01 37.75
CA ASP A 530 -7.53 12.32 37.78
C ASP A 530 -6.65 13.50 37.36
N LEU A 531 -5.32 13.31 37.36
CA LEU A 531 -4.36 14.34 36.98
C LEU A 531 -4.10 14.33 35.47
N PRO A 532 -3.70 15.47 34.87
CA PRO A 532 -3.19 15.51 33.52
C PRO A 532 -2.08 14.47 33.31
N TYR A 533 -2.16 13.76 32.19
CA TYR A 533 -1.27 12.65 31.91
C TYR A 533 0.05 13.16 31.32
N LEU A 534 1.11 13.13 32.12
CA LEU A 534 2.44 13.59 31.72
C LEU A 534 3.12 12.57 30.79
N LEU A 535 3.58 13.04 29.63
CA LEU A 535 4.42 12.30 28.70
C LEU A 535 5.70 13.07 28.38
N THR A 536 6.80 12.35 28.22
CA THR A 536 8.08 12.88 27.74
C THR A 536 8.49 12.17 26.47
N LEU A 537 8.88 12.91 25.44
CA LEU A 537 9.27 12.39 24.14
C LEU A 537 10.66 12.93 23.79
N SER A 538 11.55 12.06 23.30
CA SER A 538 12.83 12.53 22.74
C SER A 538 12.60 13.24 21.39
N GLY A 539 13.62 13.91 20.87
CA GLY A 539 13.51 14.65 19.60
C GLY A 539 13.02 13.77 18.46
N HIS A 540 11.99 14.23 17.74
CA HIS A 540 11.30 13.49 16.67
C HIS A 540 10.71 12.13 17.07
N ALA A 541 10.57 11.84 18.36
CA ALA A 541 9.94 10.61 18.81
C ALA A 541 8.41 10.70 18.73
N PHE A 542 7.78 9.55 18.61
CA PHE A 542 6.33 9.41 18.63
C PHE A 542 5.92 8.17 19.41
N TYR A 543 4.68 8.18 19.89
CA TYR A 543 4.03 7.04 20.51
C TYR A 543 2.66 6.82 19.91
N TRP A 544 2.32 5.56 19.65
CA TRP A 544 0.96 5.11 19.42
C TRP A 544 0.57 4.21 20.59
N PHE A 545 -0.53 4.53 21.26
CA PHE A 545 -1.04 3.78 22.40
C PHE A 545 -2.45 3.26 22.12
N SER A 546 -2.70 1.98 22.40
CA SER A 546 -4.07 1.51 22.64
C SER A 546 -4.48 1.91 24.06
N LEU A 547 -5.71 2.40 24.24
CA LEU A 547 -6.25 2.74 25.57
C LEU A 547 -7.13 1.59 26.08
N GLU A 548 -6.53 0.69 26.87
CA GLU A 548 -7.15 -0.55 27.35
C GLU A 548 -7.69 -0.42 28.78
N PRO A 549 -8.75 -1.15 29.19
CA PRO A 549 -9.21 -1.17 30.58
C PRO A 549 -8.12 -1.69 31.53
N VAL A 550 -8.00 -1.13 32.73
CA VAL A 550 -7.15 -1.72 33.78
C VAL A 550 -7.85 -2.97 34.31
N GLU A 551 -7.35 -4.16 33.97
CA GLU A 551 -7.83 -5.41 34.57
C GLU A 551 -7.70 -5.36 36.10
N ALA A 552 -8.82 -5.55 36.80
CA ALA A 552 -8.85 -5.60 38.26
C ALA A 552 -8.15 -6.88 38.76
N GLY A 553 -6.91 -6.72 39.24
CA GLY A 553 -6.24 -7.55 40.25
C GLY A 553 -6.53 -9.06 40.29
N THR A 554 -5.83 -9.82 39.45
CA THR A 554 -5.07 -11.07 39.75
C THR A 554 -4.67 -11.66 38.39
N PRO A 555 -3.44 -12.17 38.19
CA PRO A 555 -3.20 -13.06 37.08
C PRO A 555 -3.99 -14.33 37.38
N LYS A 556 -5.26 -14.37 36.95
CA LYS A 556 -5.92 -15.64 36.72
C LYS A 556 -5.03 -16.33 35.69
N ALA A 557 -4.36 -17.41 36.10
CA ALA A 557 -3.94 -18.44 35.15
C ALA A 557 -5.09 -18.60 34.15
N PRO A 558 -4.86 -18.59 32.82
CA PRO A 558 -5.92 -18.51 31.83
C PRO A 558 -6.91 -19.64 32.07
N GLY A 559 -7.93 -19.32 32.85
CA GLY A 559 -8.98 -20.21 33.27
C GLY A 559 -9.94 -20.15 32.11
N LYS A 560 -9.92 -21.23 31.30
CA LYS A 560 -10.91 -21.57 30.27
C LYS A 560 -11.91 -20.44 30.01
N ALA A 561 -11.53 -19.51 29.14
CA ALA A 561 -12.54 -18.67 28.51
C ALA A 561 -13.46 -19.62 27.76
N ASP A 562 -14.74 -19.55 28.08
CA ASP A 562 -15.85 -20.32 27.51
C ASP A 562 -16.17 -19.83 26.08
N GLN A 563 -15.13 -19.64 25.27
CA GLN A 563 -15.23 -19.33 23.85
C GLN A 563 -14.98 -20.63 23.10
N GLY A 564 -16.00 -21.11 22.37
CA GLY A 564 -15.87 -22.27 21.50
C GLY A 564 -14.73 -22.11 20.49
N LEU A 565 -14.36 -23.22 19.84
CA LEU A 565 -13.29 -23.26 18.85
C LEU A 565 -13.42 -22.14 17.81
N PRO A 566 -12.34 -21.38 17.52
CA PRO A 566 -12.35 -20.35 16.50
C PRO A 566 -12.70 -20.97 15.13
N THR A 567 -13.43 -20.24 14.28
CA THR A 567 -13.83 -20.72 12.95
C THR A 567 -13.05 -20.00 11.87
N ILE A 568 -12.35 -20.76 11.02
CA ILE A 568 -11.70 -20.26 9.80
C ILE A 568 -12.55 -20.63 8.60
N THR A 569 -12.72 -19.72 7.64
CA THR A 569 -13.34 -20.00 6.35
C THR A 569 -12.32 -19.91 5.23
N ILE A 570 -12.18 -20.99 4.46
CA ILE A 570 -11.28 -21.12 3.30
C ILE A 570 -12.04 -21.43 2.01
N ALA A 571 -11.45 -21.09 0.88
CA ALA A 571 -11.98 -21.41 -0.44
C ALA A 571 -11.45 -22.76 -0.95
N LYS A 572 -12.30 -23.53 -1.66
CA LYS A 572 -11.99 -24.78 -2.37
C LYS A 572 -11.59 -25.99 -1.52
N ASP A 573 -10.40 -26.01 -0.92
CA ASP A 573 -9.80 -27.18 -0.28
C ASP A 573 -8.80 -26.83 0.84
N TRP A 574 -8.43 -27.86 1.61
CA TRP A 574 -7.50 -27.79 2.75
C TRP A 574 -6.11 -27.25 2.37
N ASP A 575 -5.61 -27.60 1.19
CA ASP A 575 -4.29 -27.17 0.72
C ASP A 575 -4.18 -25.64 0.68
N ASN A 576 -5.30 -24.91 0.52
CA ASN A 576 -5.30 -23.45 0.56
C ASN A 576 -5.04 -22.87 1.96
N LEU A 577 -5.38 -23.56 3.07
CA LEU A 577 -5.13 -23.07 4.44
C LEU A 577 -3.63 -22.86 4.69
N ILE A 578 -2.81 -23.66 4.01
CA ILE A 578 -1.36 -23.70 4.18
C ILE A 578 -0.66 -22.81 3.13
N GLN A 579 -1.38 -22.34 2.11
CA GLN A 579 -0.89 -21.40 1.13
C GLN A 579 -0.88 -19.96 1.67
N LYS A 580 0.05 -19.14 1.15
CA LYS A 580 0.39 -17.78 1.62
C LYS A 580 -0.81 -16.89 1.99
N ARG A 581 -1.95 -16.99 1.29
CA ARG A 581 -3.11 -16.10 1.49
C ARG A 581 -3.95 -16.43 2.72
N GLU A 582 -4.21 -17.71 2.99
CA GLU A 582 -5.05 -18.14 4.12
C GLU A 582 -4.22 -18.43 5.38
N LYS A 583 -2.90 -18.60 5.20
CA LYS A 583 -1.88 -18.78 6.26
C LYS A 583 -1.96 -17.72 7.36
N VAL A 584 -2.21 -16.45 7.01
CA VAL A 584 -2.34 -15.35 7.98
C VAL A 584 -3.51 -15.56 8.95
N LYS A 585 -4.62 -16.16 8.48
CA LYS A 585 -5.75 -16.48 9.35
C LYS A 585 -5.37 -17.54 10.38
N LEU A 586 -4.55 -18.50 9.98
CA LEU A 586 -4.00 -19.54 10.86
C LEU A 586 -3.00 -18.95 11.87
N GLU A 587 -2.08 -18.09 11.40
CA GLU A 587 -1.12 -17.37 12.25
C GLU A 587 -1.79 -16.52 13.34
N ASN A 588 -2.98 -15.98 13.07
CA ASN A 588 -3.76 -15.21 14.05
C ASN A 588 -4.43 -16.07 15.14
N ILE A 589 -4.74 -17.34 14.88
CA ILE A 589 -5.40 -18.22 15.87
C ILE A 589 -4.41 -19.05 16.67
N LEU A 590 -3.23 -19.33 16.12
CA LEU A 590 -2.20 -20.14 16.76
C LEU A 590 -1.75 -19.62 18.14
N PRO A 591 -1.61 -18.30 18.40
CA PRO A 591 -1.24 -17.80 19.72
C PRO A 591 -2.12 -18.34 20.85
N GLN A 592 -3.44 -18.35 20.65
CA GLN A 592 -4.40 -18.83 21.65
C GLN A 592 -4.24 -20.35 21.87
N TYR A 593 -4.07 -21.11 20.79
CA TYR A 593 -3.84 -22.55 20.88
C TYR A 593 -2.55 -22.89 21.65
N LEU A 594 -1.43 -22.24 21.27
CA LEU A 594 -0.09 -22.45 21.83
C LEU A 594 -0.03 -22.18 23.34
N GLN A 595 -0.65 -21.09 23.81
CA GLN A 595 -0.69 -20.77 25.24
C GLN A 595 -1.32 -21.89 26.09
N GLY A 596 -2.31 -22.60 25.52
CA GLY A 596 -2.96 -23.74 26.17
C GLY A 596 -2.10 -25.01 26.23
N ARG A 597 -0.99 -25.11 25.49
CA ARG A 597 -0.24 -26.36 25.32
C ARG A 597 0.84 -26.56 26.37
N ARG A 598 0.94 -27.75 26.96
CA ARG A 598 1.98 -28.05 27.96
C ARG A 598 3.41 -27.96 27.39
N TRP A 599 3.60 -28.35 26.14
CA TRP A 599 4.90 -28.34 25.46
C TRP A 599 5.38 -26.94 25.03
N PHE A 600 4.51 -25.93 25.08
CA PHE A 600 4.89 -24.56 24.75
C PHE A 600 5.67 -23.93 25.92
N GLY A 601 6.96 -23.68 25.73
CA GLY A 601 7.87 -23.13 26.74
C GLY A 601 7.74 -21.61 26.93
N GLY A 602 7.11 -20.91 25.97
CA GLY A 602 6.92 -19.46 25.94
C GLY A 602 5.86 -18.87 26.88
N LYS A 603 5.22 -19.67 27.74
CA LYS A 603 4.01 -19.24 28.50
C LYS A 603 4.19 -18.03 29.41
N ALA A 604 5.40 -17.80 29.91
CA ALA A 604 5.70 -16.68 30.78
C ALA A 604 5.98 -15.37 30.01
N ARG A 605 6.19 -15.45 28.69
CA ARG A 605 6.54 -14.31 27.83
C ARG A 605 5.33 -13.86 27.01
N ILE A 606 5.26 -12.58 26.70
CA ILE A 606 4.23 -12.03 25.82
C ILE A 606 4.64 -12.27 24.37
N MET A 607 3.80 -12.97 23.60
CA MET A 607 4.02 -13.16 22.16
C MET A 607 3.70 -11.86 21.40
N GLN A 608 4.63 -11.39 20.57
CA GLN A 608 4.41 -10.26 19.64
C GLN A 608 3.70 -10.69 18.37
N PHE A 609 4.14 -11.80 17.77
CA PHE A 609 3.49 -12.45 16.64
C PHE A 609 3.91 -13.93 16.55
N VAL A 610 3.12 -14.69 15.79
CA VAL A 610 3.39 -16.08 15.44
C VAL A 610 3.40 -16.16 13.92
N GLU A 611 4.44 -16.76 13.38
CA GLU A 611 4.63 -16.93 11.94
C GLU A 611 4.86 -18.40 11.62
N ILE A 612 4.20 -18.94 10.60
CA ILE A 612 4.51 -20.28 10.10
C ILE A 612 5.66 -20.13 9.08
N THR A 613 6.90 -20.36 9.47
CA THR A 613 8.05 -20.13 8.57
C THR A 613 8.08 -21.10 7.40
N GLU A 614 7.60 -22.33 7.63
CA GLU A 614 7.59 -23.38 6.60
C GLU A 614 6.56 -24.45 6.92
N THR A 615 6.01 -25.06 5.87
CA THR A 615 5.11 -26.21 5.97
C THR A 615 5.59 -27.33 5.07
N ILE A 616 5.79 -28.51 5.64
CA ILE A 616 6.31 -29.69 4.96
C ILE A 616 5.13 -30.65 4.72
N PRO A 617 4.68 -30.85 3.48
CA PRO A 617 3.62 -31.79 3.16
C PRO A 617 4.12 -33.23 3.32
N LEU A 618 3.27 -34.10 3.88
CA LEU A 618 3.57 -35.53 4.04
C LEU A 618 2.85 -36.34 2.93
N PRO A 619 3.57 -37.04 2.03
CA PRO A 619 2.95 -37.74 0.89
C PRO A 619 2.10 -38.98 1.23
N GLN A 620 1.11 -39.20 0.35
CA GLN A 620 0.42 -40.45 -0.05
C GLN A 620 -0.39 -41.31 0.94
N GLU A 621 -0.30 -41.15 2.26
CA GLU A 621 -1.10 -41.98 3.20
C GLU A 621 -2.12 -41.16 4.02
N ASN A 622 -1.96 -39.84 4.12
CA ASN A 622 -2.94 -38.93 4.72
C ASN A 622 -2.80 -37.51 4.11
N PRO A 623 -3.48 -37.19 3.00
CA PRO A 623 -3.28 -35.94 2.24
C PRO A 623 -3.73 -34.68 2.99
N LEU A 624 -4.26 -34.83 4.19
CA LEU A 624 -4.80 -33.74 5.00
C LEU A 624 -3.86 -33.31 6.14
N ALA A 625 -2.60 -33.78 6.17
CA ALA A 625 -1.66 -33.50 7.24
C ALA A 625 -0.34 -32.85 6.75
N VAL A 626 0.17 -31.89 7.53
CA VAL A 626 1.45 -31.21 7.30
C VAL A 626 2.25 -31.03 8.58
N LEU A 627 3.56 -30.88 8.46
CA LEU A 627 4.43 -30.43 9.55
C LEU A 627 4.70 -28.93 9.39
N ALA A 628 4.22 -28.12 10.33
CA ALA A 628 4.45 -26.67 10.33
C ALA A 628 5.60 -26.29 11.27
N LEU A 629 6.58 -25.55 10.75
CA LEU A 629 7.55 -24.83 11.58
C LEU A 629 6.95 -23.47 11.94
N ILE A 630 6.78 -23.23 13.23
CA ILE A 630 6.14 -22.05 13.79
C ILE A 630 7.19 -21.26 14.57
N ARG A 631 7.53 -20.08 14.07
CA ARG A 631 8.36 -19.12 14.79
C ARG A 631 7.48 -18.24 15.66
N VAL A 632 7.82 -18.18 16.94
CA VAL A 632 7.15 -17.34 17.93
C VAL A 632 8.11 -16.24 18.34
N GLU A 633 7.73 -15.00 18.08
CA GLU A 633 8.49 -13.82 18.49
C GLU A 633 7.87 -13.25 19.77
N TYR A 634 8.73 -12.91 20.74
CA TYR A 634 8.32 -12.42 22.05
C TYR A 634 8.63 -10.94 22.20
N THR A 635 7.97 -10.27 23.15
CA THR A 635 8.34 -8.89 23.53
C THR A 635 9.71 -8.80 24.19
N GLU A 636 10.21 -9.93 24.69
CA GLU A 636 11.49 -10.06 25.39
C GLU A 636 12.09 -11.45 25.16
N GLY A 637 13.41 -11.51 25.04
CA GLY A 637 14.16 -12.74 24.75
C GLY A 637 14.24 -13.12 23.27
N GLU A 638 14.94 -14.21 22.99
CA GLU A 638 15.12 -14.72 21.62
C GLU A 638 13.83 -15.35 21.08
N PRO A 639 13.56 -15.26 19.76
CA PRO A 639 12.48 -15.97 19.12
C PRO A 639 12.70 -17.48 19.21
N GLU A 640 11.61 -18.25 19.26
CA GLU A 640 11.65 -19.71 19.36
C GLU A 640 10.90 -20.35 18.20
N THR A 641 11.46 -21.44 17.65
CA THR A 641 10.81 -22.21 16.60
C THR A 641 10.26 -23.52 17.16
N TYR A 642 8.98 -23.77 16.91
CA TYR A 642 8.23 -24.96 17.32
C TYR A 642 7.82 -25.78 16.09
N LEU A 643 7.83 -27.09 16.21
CA LEU A 643 7.26 -27.99 15.20
C LEU A 643 5.85 -28.38 15.62
N LEU A 644 4.84 -27.98 14.84
CA LEU A 644 3.44 -28.33 15.08
C LEU A 644 2.87 -29.12 13.90
N PRO A 645 2.54 -30.41 14.09
CA PRO A 645 1.80 -31.18 13.11
C PRO A 645 0.35 -30.70 13.02
N LEU A 646 -0.11 -30.38 11.82
CA LEU A 646 -1.47 -29.88 11.55
C LEU A 646 -2.20 -30.85 10.64
N GLN A 647 -3.46 -31.14 10.95
CA GLN A 647 -4.31 -31.99 10.12
C GLN A 647 -5.75 -31.48 10.03
N TYR A 648 -6.34 -31.60 8.85
CA TYR A 648 -7.78 -31.40 8.65
C TYR A 648 -8.54 -32.71 8.80
N LEU A 649 -9.60 -32.66 9.60
CA LEU A 649 -10.56 -33.73 9.75
C LEU A 649 -11.90 -33.33 9.12
N PRO A 650 -12.45 -34.13 8.19
CA PRO A 650 -13.77 -33.89 7.65
C PRO A 650 -14.89 -34.07 8.69
N ALA A 651 -16.08 -33.54 8.38
CA ALA A 651 -17.26 -33.49 9.26
C ALA A 651 -17.58 -34.81 10.01
N ASP A 652 -17.46 -35.94 9.33
CA ASP A 652 -17.76 -37.28 9.84
C ASP A 652 -16.84 -37.73 10.98
N ARG A 653 -15.64 -37.13 11.08
CA ARG A 653 -14.62 -37.44 12.09
C ARG A 653 -14.43 -36.34 13.14
N MET A 654 -15.26 -35.29 13.15
CA MET A 654 -15.11 -34.14 14.05
C MET A 654 -15.53 -34.44 15.51
N ALA A 655 -16.64 -35.18 15.68
CA ALA A 655 -17.30 -35.31 16.98
C ALA A 655 -16.40 -35.79 18.15
N PRO A 656 -15.48 -36.77 17.96
CA PRO A 656 -14.65 -37.25 19.07
C PRO A 656 -13.59 -36.25 19.54
N LEU A 657 -13.22 -35.28 18.70
CA LEU A 657 -12.08 -34.39 18.93
C LEU A 657 -12.48 -32.94 19.17
N LEU A 658 -13.76 -32.59 19.00
CA LEU A 658 -14.27 -31.22 19.11
C LEU A 658 -13.98 -30.58 20.47
N ASP A 659 -14.14 -31.33 21.55
CA ASP A 659 -13.89 -30.86 22.92
C ASP A 659 -12.51 -31.29 23.45
N SER A 660 -11.67 -31.84 22.58
CA SER A 660 -10.35 -32.34 22.95
C SER A 660 -9.30 -31.24 22.89
N PRO A 661 -8.19 -31.37 23.64
CA PRO A 661 -7.04 -30.48 23.50
C PRO A 661 -6.43 -30.51 22.08
N ALA A 662 -6.74 -31.49 21.24
CA ALA A 662 -6.26 -31.57 19.87
C ALA A 662 -6.85 -30.49 18.96
N ALA A 663 -8.05 -30.00 19.27
CA ALA A 663 -8.76 -29.09 18.40
C ALA A 663 -8.15 -27.68 18.45
N ILE A 664 -7.84 -27.15 17.26
CA ILE A 664 -7.26 -25.84 17.07
C ILE A 664 -8.34 -24.87 16.58
N ALA A 665 -9.10 -25.26 15.54
CA ALA A 665 -10.14 -24.43 14.93
C ALA A 665 -11.16 -25.26 14.14
N ARG A 666 -12.39 -24.75 13.99
CA ARG A 666 -13.33 -25.21 12.96
C ARG A 666 -12.92 -24.63 11.61
N VAL A 667 -13.04 -25.40 10.54
CA VAL A 667 -12.69 -24.98 9.19
C VAL A 667 -13.91 -25.15 8.31
N ARG A 668 -14.40 -24.05 7.70
CA ARG A 668 -15.46 -24.07 6.70
C ARG A 668 -14.85 -23.90 5.32
N VAL A 669 -15.07 -24.89 4.46
CA VAL A 669 -14.59 -24.91 3.08
C VAL A 669 -15.74 -24.54 2.16
N LYS A 670 -15.65 -23.39 1.50
CA LYS A 670 -16.63 -22.96 0.49
C LYS A 670 -16.36 -23.67 -0.84
N MET A 671 -17.33 -24.48 -1.29
CA MET A 671 -17.31 -25.17 -2.58
C MET A 671 -18.40 -24.63 -3.52
N LYS A 672 -18.34 -25.00 -4.81
CA LYS A 672 -19.33 -24.54 -5.81
C LYS A 672 -20.76 -25.00 -5.52
N ASP A 673 -20.91 -26.16 -4.86
CA ASP A 673 -22.19 -26.83 -4.64
C ASP A 673 -22.60 -26.89 -3.14
N GLY A 674 -21.96 -26.08 -2.27
CA GLY A 674 -22.28 -26.01 -0.83
C GLY A 674 -21.09 -25.63 0.05
N GLU A 675 -21.30 -25.65 1.38
CA GLU A 675 -20.24 -25.51 2.38
C GLU A 675 -19.96 -26.86 3.04
N GLN A 676 -18.67 -27.23 3.15
CA GLN A 676 -18.24 -28.37 3.95
C GLN A 676 -17.58 -27.87 5.24
N GLU A 677 -17.99 -28.42 6.38
CA GLU A 677 -17.35 -28.15 7.66
C GLU A 677 -16.35 -29.27 7.99
N GLY A 678 -15.27 -28.88 8.66
CA GLY A 678 -14.24 -29.76 9.18
C GLY A 678 -13.57 -29.17 10.41
N LEU A 679 -12.59 -29.90 10.96
CA LEU A 679 -11.85 -29.52 12.14
C LEU A 679 -10.35 -29.49 11.85
N LEU A 680 -9.70 -28.39 12.20
CA LEU A 680 -8.25 -28.30 12.28
C LEU A 680 -7.80 -28.84 13.63
N ILE A 681 -6.94 -29.85 13.60
CA ILE A 681 -6.36 -30.46 14.79
C ILE A 681 -4.84 -30.46 14.77
N ASP A 682 -4.27 -30.65 15.95
CA ASP A 682 -2.90 -31.15 16.11
C ASP A 682 -2.87 -32.62 15.70
N ALA A 683 -2.17 -32.90 14.59
CA ALA A 683 -2.16 -34.21 13.96
C ALA A 683 -1.57 -35.30 14.87
N MET A 684 -0.80 -34.93 15.90
CA MET A 684 -0.29 -35.90 16.87
C MET A 684 -1.40 -36.63 17.61
N TRP A 685 -2.62 -36.11 17.64
CA TRP A 685 -3.78 -36.77 18.26
C TRP A 685 -4.51 -37.75 17.34
N ASP A 686 -4.15 -37.79 16.06
CA ASP A 686 -4.69 -38.75 15.10
C ASP A 686 -3.84 -40.02 15.04
N ARG A 687 -4.47 -41.17 15.22
CA ARG A 687 -3.76 -42.47 15.26
C ARG A 687 -3.11 -42.81 13.92
N GLU A 688 -3.72 -42.41 12.80
CA GLU A 688 -3.19 -42.69 11.47
C GLU A 688 -1.93 -41.86 11.23
N PHE A 689 -1.96 -40.58 11.61
CA PHE A 689 -0.77 -39.73 11.59
C PHE A 689 0.38 -40.29 12.43
N GLN A 690 0.11 -40.69 13.67
CA GLN A 690 1.15 -41.25 14.54
C GLN A 690 1.80 -42.52 13.94
N LYS A 691 1.00 -43.43 13.39
CA LYS A 691 1.50 -44.65 12.72
C LYS A 691 2.35 -44.31 11.50
N MET A 692 1.91 -43.35 10.70
CA MET A 692 2.63 -42.88 9.52
C MET A 692 3.97 -42.24 9.89
N LEU A 693 4.05 -41.50 11.00
CA LEU A 693 5.31 -40.94 11.51
C LEU A 693 6.30 -42.05 11.92
N VAL A 694 5.82 -43.06 12.65
CA VAL A 694 6.62 -44.22 13.08
C VAL A 694 7.08 -45.06 11.88
N ASP A 695 6.22 -45.31 10.90
CA ASP A 695 6.57 -46.02 9.67
C ASP A 695 7.63 -45.24 8.88
N SER A 696 7.48 -43.91 8.78
CA SER A 696 8.44 -43.05 8.12
C SER A 696 9.83 -43.18 8.75
N ILE A 697 9.91 -43.10 10.08
CA ILE A 697 11.15 -43.32 10.85
C ILE A 697 11.72 -44.72 10.57
N SER A 698 10.89 -45.76 10.60
CA SER A 698 11.33 -47.15 10.37
C SER A 698 11.97 -47.35 8.98
N ARG A 699 11.46 -46.66 7.96
CA ARG A 699 11.91 -46.75 6.57
C ARG A 699 12.95 -45.71 6.18
N ASN A 700 13.32 -44.81 7.10
CA ASN A 700 14.17 -43.63 6.85
C ASN A 700 13.68 -42.80 5.64
N ARG A 701 12.37 -42.50 5.59
CA ARG A 701 11.78 -41.67 4.52
C ARG A 701 12.36 -40.25 4.55
N ARG A 702 12.40 -39.61 3.39
CA ARG A 702 12.81 -38.22 3.17
C ARG A 702 11.62 -37.43 2.62
N PHE A 703 11.41 -36.23 3.14
CA PHE A 703 10.39 -35.29 2.69
C PHE A 703 11.06 -33.99 2.27
N THR A 704 10.79 -33.54 1.05
CA THR A 704 11.37 -32.31 0.52
C THR A 704 10.53 -31.11 0.89
N ALA A 705 11.18 -30.06 1.39
CA ALA A 705 10.59 -28.80 1.75
C ALA A 705 11.30 -27.64 1.03
N PRO A 706 10.68 -26.45 0.91
CA PRO A 706 11.27 -25.30 0.23
C PRO A 706 12.64 -24.86 0.77
N SER A 707 12.89 -24.97 2.09
CA SER A 707 14.12 -24.53 2.74
C SER A 707 15.16 -25.65 2.94
N GLY A 708 14.77 -26.91 2.74
CA GLY A 708 15.62 -28.08 2.96
C GLY A 708 14.84 -29.40 2.97
N ASP A 709 15.51 -30.50 3.34
CA ASP A 709 14.86 -31.81 3.40
C ASP A 709 14.70 -32.30 4.84
N LEU A 710 13.51 -32.75 5.20
CA LEU A 710 13.25 -33.48 6.42
C LEU A 710 13.61 -34.96 6.23
N VAL A 711 14.58 -35.44 7.00
CA VAL A 711 15.03 -36.83 6.96
C VAL A 711 14.63 -37.53 8.24
N THR A 712 13.96 -38.68 8.11
CA THR A 712 13.67 -39.54 9.25
C THR A 712 14.75 -40.62 9.35
N GLN A 713 15.13 -41.00 10.58
CA GLN A 713 16.18 -42.00 10.78
C GLN A 713 15.84 -42.95 11.94
N ALA A 714 15.77 -44.25 11.65
CA ALA A 714 15.67 -45.28 12.66
C ALA A 714 17.03 -45.52 13.34
N MET A 715 17.12 -45.18 14.62
CA MET A 715 18.27 -45.48 15.49
C MET A 715 18.45 -47.00 15.67
N LYS A 716 19.69 -47.44 15.98
CA LYS A 716 20.03 -48.88 16.14
C LYS A 716 19.11 -49.62 17.12
N ILE A 717 18.69 -48.96 18.20
CA ILE A 717 17.80 -49.54 19.24
C ILE A 717 16.41 -49.82 18.66
N PHE A 718 15.86 -48.88 17.88
CA PHE A 718 14.55 -49.02 17.26
C PHE A 718 14.53 -50.16 16.22
N ARG A 719 15.59 -50.26 15.39
CA ARG A 719 15.74 -51.36 14.41
C ARG A 719 15.82 -52.75 15.07
N ARG A 720 16.49 -52.85 16.22
CA ARG A 720 16.56 -54.11 16.99
C ARG A 720 15.22 -54.54 17.57
N GLN A 721 14.33 -53.59 17.87
CA GLN A 721 12.99 -53.89 18.36
C GLN A 721 12.04 -54.28 17.23
N LEU A 722 12.15 -53.67 16.05
CA LEU A 722 11.38 -54.05 14.85
C LEU A 722 11.68 -55.47 14.33
N GLN A 723 12.87 -56.02 14.63
CA GLN A 723 13.28 -57.38 14.22
C GLN A 723 12.76 -58.50 15.11
N LYS A 724 12.29 -58.18 16.32
CA LYS A 724 11.52 -59.13 17.13
C LYS A 724 10.09 -59.09 16.58
N GLU A 725 9.39 -60.23 16.50
CA GLU A 725 7.94 -60.25 16.21
C GLU A 725 7.20 -59.52 17.35
N VAL A 726 7.23 -58.20 17.31
CA VAL A 726 6.49 -57.32 18.22
C VAL A 726 5.14 -57.08 17.54
N PRO A 727 4.00 -57.30 18.24
CA PRO A 727 2.70 -56.92 17.72
C PRO A 727 2.74 -55.45 17.29
N ALA A 728 2.00 -55.10 16.24
CA ALA A 728 1.97 -53.78 15.61
C ALA A 728 2.20 -52.66 16.64
N LEU A 729 3.32 -51.93 16.51
CA LEU A 729 3.67 -50.86 17.44
C LEU A 729 2.54 -49.82 17.44
N GLU A 730 1.80 -49.77 18.54
CA GLU A 730 0.74 -48.78 18.71
C GLU A 730 1.33 -47.51 19.31
N PRO A 731 1.30 -46.37 18.59
CA PRO A 731 1.70 -45.11 19.17
C PRO A 731 0.73 -44.68 20.29
N THR A 732 1.29 -44.20 21.40
CA THR A 732 0.56 -43.64 22.54
C THR A 732 1.14 -42.26 22.87
N LEU A 733 0.25 -41.30 23.14
CA LEU A 733 0.57 -39.88 23.40
C LEU A 733 0.92 -39.63 24.86
#